data_AF-R7HYA2-F1
#
_entry.id   AF-R7HYA2-F1
#
_cell.length_a   1.000
_cell.length_b   1.000
_cell.length_c   1.000
_cell.angle_alpha   90.00
_cell.angle_beta   90.00
_cell.angle_gamma   90.00
#
_symmetry.space_group_name_H-M   'P 1'
#
loop_
_entity.id
_entity.type
_entity.pdbx_description
1 polymer ?
#
loop_
_entity_poly.entity_id
_entity_poly.type
_entity_poly.pdbx_seq_one_letter_code
_entity_poly.pdbx_strand_id
1 'polypeptide(L)'
;MKINSISPISLNKILLIPQDNKNSNKSLGNNSSNKYSYNPISYRDYGITFAARLFRTPANFFEQDFNRNGMPETMKNYLFDDYEDRQNMPPAQMMRLVFDDINETKSLEQVKRIYPKESLFSNLRDIPNRNARTGVIAEIELMKQDDKSLFKNGQDNLGLYLLKKIYLEGKTLKEINKDFQKDISVYYKGLSPIKYETLSAYGIKFPNNAFWKSFIATREDFPYEYKPRKVIAPRNNVSNNIHKVEKTIVEKKKFDKVKDWEIDKLADAMIKGMGSQEETKKQIKRHNVQDKETLGFVAKYMSEINSVVLEKVHASDEMKDFFENYDTLSNSQREIFKAYWNSDPQIKAQRSIAMKDTIKLFMDAYGEDGNNDEFKDLLDYAHSIKPLRIERQKEHDKIQAEYDKLFGQFKDVSDFPSNQAANQENLVKELKKNLEDSKNIRSYSISKSKREINYNGDLTEDFKKELLSQMHLLPDAFQGRYLKYFISNPTVNDKYKLSVLVSDTIQEEYKDLIYSKEEVDKISLGVNKSFTLKYPNVITACNQAVVELLSDLKPNEASKMLFLETDQLMKLASLAGLNDFDRVQKAKLNQSYQDYLRPITSKEDINKINNMLVNFVSNYNEKSSNECADISALIELLKANIKANPELKKDFTKLLRYSKFVEKYGGSAKILLKNNVSEDLKNAKMELMLGDMMSQYVIEMTDILSDNVYNLETILRPVSSEFYYLLKQKHDQRNY
;
A
#
# COMPACT_ATOMS: atom_id res chain seq x y z
N MET A 1 -2.40 -11.46 33.18
CA MET A 1 -3.47 -11.94 32.29
C MET A 1 -2.82 -12.32 30.95
N LYS A 2 -2.67 -13.61 30.62
CA LYS A 2 -2.30 -13.98 29.25
C LYS A 2 -3.54 -13.71 28.41
N ILE A 3 -3.47 -12.83 27.42
CA ILE A 3 -4.49 -12.81 26.36
C ILE A 3 -4.58 -14.26 25.92
N ASN A 4 -5.70 -14.93 26.18
CA ASN A 4 -5.81 -16.38 25.95
C ASN A 4 -5.27 -16.66 24.55
N SER A 5 -4.15 -17.38 24.56
CA SER A 5 -3.43 -17.99 23.45
C SER A 5 -3.74 -17.38 22.09
N ILE A 6 -2.74 -16.70 21.50
CA ILE A 6 -2.71 -16.39 20.06
C ILE A 6 -2.78 -17.72 19.31
N SER A 7 -3.99 -18.24 19.17
CA SER A 7 -4.35 -19.53 18.60
C SER A 7 -5.32 -19.26 17.46
N PRO A 8 -4.83 -19.36 16.22
CA PRO A 8 -5.67 -19.65 15.08
C PRO A 8 -6.52 -20.90 15.35
N ILE A 9 -7.82 -20.85 15.13
CA ILE A 9 -8.63 -22.08 15.05
C ILE A 9 -8.15 -22.88 13.82
N SER A 10 -7.89 -24.18 14.00
CA SER A 10 -7.60 -25.09 12.90
C SER A 10 -8.60 -24.97 11.74
N LEU A 11 -8.06 -24.99 10.52
CA LEU A 11 -8.81 -25.05 9.26
C LEU A 11 -9.66 -26.34 9.13
N ASN A 12 -9.38 -27.36 9.95
CA ASN A 12 -10.02 -28.68 9.87
C ASN A 12 -11.50 -28.70 10.28
N LYS A 13 -12.10 -27.54 10.64
CA LYS A 13 -13.53 -27.44 10.97
C LYS A 13 -14.33 -26.46 10.12
N ILE A 14 -13.75 -25.83 9.10
CA ILE A 14 -14.53 -25.00 8.18
C ILE A 14 -14.62 -25.75 6.85
N LEU A 15 -15.72 -26.49 6.71
CA LEU A 15 -16.30 -26.85 5.42
C LEU A 15 -16.23 -25.62 4.51
N LEU A 16 -15.28 -25.63 3.57
CA LEU A 16 -15.22 -24.68 2.47
C LEU A 16 -16.40 -25.02 1.56
N ILE A 17 -17.53 -24.35 1.80
CA ILE A 17 -18.55 -24.17 0.77
C ILE A 17 -17.86 -23.37 -0.35
N PRO A 18 -17.73 -23.91 -1.56
CA PRO A 18 -17.11 -23.19 -2.66
C PRO A 18 -18.09 -22.11 -3.12
N GLN A 19 -17.73 -20.83 -2.96
CA GLN A 19 -18.28 -19.80 -3.83
C GLN A 19 -17.39 -19.71 -5.07
N ASP A 20 -17.95 -20.22 -6.16
CA ASP A 20 -17.40 -20.19 -7.49
C ASP A 20 -16.93 -18.80 -7.92
N ASN A 21 -15.69 -18.80 -8.41
CA ASN A 21 -15.10 -17.77 -9.25
C ASN A 21 -15.92 -17.56 -10.54
N LYS A 22 -15.96 -16.31 -11.04
CA LYS A 22 -15.71 -16.08 -12.47
C LYS A 22 -14.81 -14.86 -12.74
N ASN A 23 -13.59 -15.20 -13.17
CA ASN A 23 -12.76 -14.58 -14.21
C ASN A 23 -11.96 -13.29 -13.90
N SER A 24 -10.63 -13.42 -13.87
CA SER A 24 -9.87 -13.37 -15.14
C SER A 24 -8.37 -13.70 -14.99
N ASN A 25 -7.93 -14.68 -15.78
CA ASN A 25 -6.56 -14.80 -16.28
C ASN A 25 -6.28 -13.66 -17.28
N LYS A 26 -5.08 -13.07 -17.24
CA LYS A 26 -4.25 -12.80 -18.44
C LYS A 26 -2.81 -12.36 -18.06
N SER A 27 -1.88 -13.26 -18.39
CA SER A 27 -0.50 -13.08 -18.88
C SER A 27 0.39 -11.96 -18.34
N LEU A 28 1.51 -12.40 -17.74
CA LEU A 28 2.79 -11.68 -17.73
C LEU A 28 3.25 -11.41 -19.17
N GLY A 29 3.69 -10.17 -19.41
CA GLY A 29 4.62 -9.79 -20.47
C GLY A 29 5.66 -8.85 -19.86
N ASN A 30 6.93 -9.22 -19.99
CA ASN A 30 8.10 -8.53 -19.45
C ASN A 30 8.13 -7.03 -19.79
N ASN A 31 8.52 -6.20 -18.83
CA ASN A 31 9.44 -5.08 -19.05
C ASN A 31 10.06 -4.63 -17.73
N SER A 32 11.39 -4.73 -17.68
CA SER A 32 12.27 -4.14 -16.70
C SER A 32 12.12 -2.62 -16.66
N SER A 33 11.70 -2.08 -15.52
CA SER A 33 12.12 -0.76 -15.06
C SER A 33 11.97 -0.68 -13.54
N ASN A 34 13.09 -0.51 -12.85
CA ASN A 34 13.10 -0.06 -11.46
C ASN A 34 12.42 1.31 -11.41
N LYS A 35 11.29 1.42 -10.70
CA LYS A 35 10.80 2.69 -10.18
C LYS A 35 10.71 2.57 -8.67
N TYR A 36 11.67 3.22 -8.02
CA TYR A 36 11.55 3.71 -6.66
C TYR A 36 10.26 4.55 -6.57
N SER A 37 9.27 4.09 -5.81
CA SER A 37 8.24 4.98 -5.27
C SER A 37 8.78 5.59 -3.98
N TYR A 38 9.33 6.78 -4.10
CA TYR A 38 9.60 7.69 -3.00
C TYR A 38 8.27 8.01 -2.28
N ASN A 39 8.17 7.67 -1.00
CA ASN A 39 7.20 8.26 -0.07
C ASN A 39 7.85 9.54 0.48
N PRO A 40 7.24 10.73 0.36
CA PRO A 40 7.77 11.91 1.04
C PRO A 40 7.60 11.76 2.56
N ILE A 41 8.63 12.23 3.26
CA ILE A 41 8.66 12.43 4.72
C ILE A 41 7.69 13.56 5.04
N SER A 42 6.62 13.27 5.78
CA SER A 42 5.73 14.30 6.33
C SER A 42 6.30 14.88 7.63
N TYR A 43 6.41 16.20 7.69
CA TYR A 43 6.77 16.97 8.89
C TYR A 43 5.76 16.71 10.03
N ARG A 44 6.26 16.63 11.27
CA ARG A 44 5.51 16.39 12.50
C ARG A 44 5.41 17.69 13.28
N ASP A 45 4.21 18.10 13.67
CA ASP A 45 4.02 18.93 14.85
C ASP A 45 2.64 18.66 15.50
N TYR A 46 2.59 18.67 16.83
CA TYR A 46 1.39 18.50 17.70
C TYR A 46 0.51 17.23 17.58
N GLY A 47 1.10 16.05 17.38
CA GLY A 47 0.55 14.79 17.92
C GLY A 47 -0.80 14.28 17.39
N ILE A 48 -1.42 14.90 16.39
CA ILE A 48 -2.64 14.37 15.74
C ILE A 48 -2.26 13.76 14.39
N THR A 49 -2.51 12.46 14.24
CA THR A 49 -2.33 11.73 12.98
C THR A 49 -3.66 11.55 12.27
N PHE A 50 -3.94 12.37 11.26
CA PHE A 50 -5.02 12.10 10.30
C PHE A 50 -4.55 11.14 9.21
N ALA A 51 -4.38 9.86 9.57
CA ALA A 51 -4.01 8.81 8.61
C ALA A 51 -5.23 8.29 7.85
N ALA A 52 -5.54 8.95 6.73
CA ALA A 52 -5.89 8.33 5.44
C ALA A 52 -6.86 7.12 5.42
N ARG A 53 -8.00 7.19 6.11
CA ARG A 53 -9.24 6.48 5.72
C ARG A 53 -10.54 7.14 6.12
N LEU A 54 -10.52 8.36 6.67
CA LEU A 54 -11.75 8.96 7.19
C LEU A 54 -12.53 9.79 6.18
N PHE A 55 -11.92 10.43 5.18
CA PHE A 55 -12.67 11.00 4.06
C PHE A 55 -11.76 11.02 2.82
N ARG A 56 -12.03 10.17 1.81
CA ARG A 56 -11.60 10.52 0.45
C ARG A 56 -12.45 11.73 0.10
N THR A 57 -11.87 12.92 0.11
CA THR A 57 -12.51 14.12 -0.42
C THR A 57 -12.11 14.26 -1.89
N PRO A 58 -12.90 14.96 -2.72
CA PRO A 58 -12.47 15.28 -4.07
C PRO A 58 -11.15 16.08 -4.09
N ALA A 59 -10.90 16.92 -3.07
CA ALA A 59 -9.66 17.67 -2.94
C ALA A 59 -8.45 16.73 -2.86
N ASN A 60 -8.51 15.69 -2.03
CA ASN A 60 -7.45 14.67 -1.93
C ASN A 60 -7.21 13.91 -3.26
N PHE A 61 -8.23 13.83 -4.13
CA PHE A 61 -8.06 13.24 -5.47
C PHE A 61 -7.25 14.16 -6.38
N PHE A 62 -7.48 15.47 -6.33
CA PHE A 62 -6.79 16.45 -7.17
C PHE A 62 -5.41 16.86 -6.65
N GLU A 63 -5.17 16.76 -5.35
CA GLU A 63 -3.87 17.00 -4.72
C GLU A 63 -2.80 15.99 -5.15
N GLN A 64 -3.19 14.78 -5.57
CA GLN A 64 -2.24 13.75 -5.99
C GLN A 64 -1.56 14.13 -7.31
N ASP A 65 -0.23 14.24 -7.30
CA ASP A 65 0.58 14.66 -8.45
C ASP A 65 0.27 13.91 -9.75
N PHE A 66 0.05 12.59 -9.67
CA PHE A 66 -0.24 11.79 -10.87
C PHE A 66 -1.66 12.01 -11.41
N ASN A 67 -2.61 12.42 -10.56
CA ASN A 67 -3.95 12.84 -11.00
C ASN A 67 -3.89 14.26 -11.56
N ARG A 68 -3.25 15.18 -10.84
CA ARG A 68 -3.03 16.58 -11.23
C ARG A 68 -2.36 16.72 -12.60
N ASN A 69 -1.35 15.89 -12.86
CA ASN A 69 -0.61 15.91 -14.12
C ASN A 69 -1.21 15.00 -15.20
N GLY A 70 -2.01 14.00 -14.82
CA GLY A 70 -2.57 13.00 -15.73
C GLY A 70 -3.99 13.28 -16.21
N MET A 71 -4.70 14.25 -15.62
CA MET A 71 -6.05 14.62 -16.01
C MET A 71 -6.09 15.31 -17.39
N PRO A 72 -7.22 15.24 -18.13
CA PRO A 72 -7.37 15.94 -19.40
C PRO A 72 -7.13 17.45 -19.27
N GLU A 73 -6.48 18.07 -20.25
CA GLU A 73 -6.14 19.50 -20.24
C GLU A 73 -7.36 20.40 -20.01
N THR A 74 -8.51 20.07 -20.61
CA THR A 74 -9.72 20.86 -20.43
C THR A 74 -10.22 20.84 -18.99
N MET A 75 -10.12 19.67 -18.34
CA MET A 75 -10.48 19.48 -16.93
C MET A 75 -9.46 20.15 -16.01
N LYS A 76 -8.18 20.10 -16.38
CA LYS A 76 -7.08 20.77 -15.70
C LYS A 76 -7.28 22.27 -15.65
N ASN A 77 -7.54 22.89 -16.80
CA ASN A 77 -7.77 24.33 -16.89
C ASN A 77 -8.97 24.74 -16.04
N TYR A 78 -10.08 24.01 -16.16
CA TYR A 78 -11.26 24.26 -15.34
C TYR A 78 -10.98 24.14 -13.85
N LEU A 79 -10.22 23.14 -13.40
CA LEU A 79 -9.85 23.00 -11.99
C LEU A 79 -9.00 24.20 -11.52
N PHE A 80 -7.98 24.62 -12.28
CA PHE A 80 -7.05 25.67 -11.84
C PHE A 80 -7.56 27.11 -11.96
N ASP A 81 -8.59 27.35 -12.77
CA ASP A 81 -9.26 28.66 -12.86
C ASP A 81 -9.85 29.12 -11.51
N ASP A 82 -10.27 28.18 -10.65
CA ASP A 82 -10.76 28.45 -9.29
C ASP A 82 -10.48 27.24 -8.39
N TYR A 83 -9.19 26.97 -8.16
CA TYR A 83 -8.74 25.75 -7.49
C TYR A 83 -9.35 25.58 -6.09
N GLU A 84 -9.40 26.66 -5.31
CA GLU A 84 -9.88 26.65 -3.93
C GLU A 84 -11.33 26.15 -3.79
N ASP A 85 -12.19 26.54 -4.72
CA ASP A 85 -13.58 26.10 -4.77
C ASP A 85 -13.69 24.73 -5.47
N ARG A 86 -13.10 24.61 -6.66
CA ARG A 86 -13.34 23.48 -7.58
C ARG A 86 -12.63 22.19 -7.16
N GLN A 87 -11.61 22.24 -6.30
CA GLN A 87 -11.00 21.04 -5.74
C GLN A 87 -11.99 20.18 -4.94
N ASN A 88 -13.07 20.77 -4.42
CA ASN A 88 -14.10 20.05 -3.66
C ASN A 88 -15.15 19.37 -4.54
N MET A 89 -15.07 19.52 -5.87
CA MET A 89 -16.03 18.93 -6.81
C MET A 89 -15.68 17.46 -7.13
N PRO A 90 -16.62 16.51 -7.02
CA PRO A 90 -16.39 15.12 -7.42
C PRO A 90 -15.78 14.99 -8.82
N PRO A 91 -14.74 14.16 -9.02
CA PRO A 91 -14.05 14.05 -10.31
C PRO A 91 -14.98 13.63 -11.46
N ALA A 92 -15.93 12.73 -11.19
CA ALA A 92 -16.92 12.29 -12.18
C ALA A 92 -17.85 13.43 -12.61
N GLN A 93 -18.30 14.25 -11.66
CA GLN A 93 -19.10 15.43 -11.95
C GLN A 93 -18.31 16.45 -12.77
N MET A 94 -17.06 16.72 -12.38
CA MET A 94 -16.20 17.66 -13.09
C MET A 94 -15.94 17.23 -14.53
N MET A 95 -15.62 15.95 -14.75
CA MET A 95 -15.40 15.42 -16.08
C MET A 95 -16.65 15.58 -16.95
N ARG A 96 -17.83 15.24 -16.43
CA ARG A 96 -19.11 15.40 -17.13
C ARG A 96 -19.39 16.86 -17.48
N LEU A 97 -19.21 17.76 -16.53
CA LEU A 97 -19.51 19.20 -16.67
C LEU A 97 -18.55 19.90 -17.64
N VAL A 98 -17.27 19.55 -17.63
CA VAL A 98 -16.28 20.13 -18.54
C VAL A 98 -16.48 19.66 -19.98
N PHE A 99 -16.98 18.44 -20.18
CA PHE A 99 -17.22 17.85 -21.49
C PHE A 99 -18.68 17.89 -21.95
N ASP A 100 -19.57 18.59 -21.24
CA ASP A 100 -21.02 18.54 -21.48
C ASP A 100 -21.40 19.00 -22.90
N ASP A 101 -20.66 19.95 -23.49
CA ASP A 101 -20.88 20.43 -24.87
C ASP A 101 -20.82 19.30 -25.92
N ILE A 102 -20.22 18.14 -25.60
CA ILE A 102 -20.25 16.96 -26.48
C ILE A 102 -21.69 16.50 -26.73
N ASN A 103 -22.61 16.72 -25.79
CA ASN A 103 -24.03 16.39 -25.97
C ASN A 103 -24.68 17.16 -27.11
N GLU A 104 -24.26 18.40 -27.34
CA GLU A 104 -24.80 19.30 -28.38
C GLU A 104 -24.18 19.05 -29.77
N THR A 105 -23.14 18.23 -29.84
CA THR A 105 -22.48 17.91 -31.12
C THR A 105 -23.18 16.79 -31.88
N LYS A 106 -23.15 16.90 -33.21
CA LYS A 106 -23.64 15.87 -34.14
C LYS A 106 -22.51 15.03 -34.76
N SER A 107 -21.26 15.47 -34.63
CA SER A 107 -20.10 14.82 -35.25
C SER A 107 -18.82 14.98 -34.40
N LEU A 108 -17.88 14.06 -34.56
CA LEU A 108 -16.58 14.07 -33.91
C LEU A 108 -15.70 15.24 -34.38
N GLU A 109 -15.85 15.67 -35.63
CA GLU A 109 -15.19 16.88 -36.12
C GLU A 109 -15.69 18.15 -35.43
N GLN A 110 -16.99 18.22 -35.13
CA GLN A 110 -17.55 19.33 -34.36
C GLN A 110 -16.98 19.36 -32.94
N VAL A 111 -16.81 18.19 -32.28
CA VAL A 111 -16.16 18.10 -30.97
C VAL A 111 -14.73 18.65 -31.02
N LYS A 112 -13.96 18.28 -32.05
CA LYS A 112 -12.60 18.79 -32.24
C LYS A 112 -12.54 20.33 -32.34
N ARG A 113 -13.57 20.95 -32.93
CA ARG A 113 -13.67 22.42 -33.05
C ARG A 113 -14.03 23.10 -31.73
N ILE A 114 -14.91 22.49 -30.92
CA ILE A 114 -15.32 23.03 -29.62
C ILE A 114 -14.17 22.92 -28.59
N TYR A 115 -13.33 21.89 -28.70
CA TYR A 115 -12.22 21.63 -27.79
C TYR A 115 -10.85 21.70 -28.49
N PRO A 116 -10.44 22.87 -29.03
CA PRO A 116 -9.21 22.98 -29.82
C PRO A 116 -7.93 22.79 -29.00
N LYS A 117 -8.01 23.02 -27.67
CA LYS A 117 -6.89 22.88 -26.73
C LYS A 117 -6.77 21.48 -26.13
N GLU A 118 -7.69 20.56 -26.42
CA GLU A 118 -7.68 19.21 -25.86
C GLU A 118 -6.85 18.25 -26.72
N SER A 119 -5.68 17.86 -26.19
CA SER A 119 -4.74 16.99 -26.91
C SER A 119 -5.34 15.62 -27.24
N LEU A 120 -6.24 15.12 -26.37
CA LEU A 120 -6.93 13.84 -26.56
C LEU A 120 -7.89 13.86 -27.76
N PHE A 121 -8.38 15.03 -28.17
CA PHE A 121 -9.34 15.19 -29.27
C PHE A 121 -8.71 15.60 -30.60
N SER A 122 -7.40 15.89 -30.61
CA SER A 122 -6.65 16.30 -31.81
C SER A 122 -6.77 15.34 -33.00
N ASN A 123 -6.95 14.04 -32.73
CA ASN A 123 -6.97 12.97 -33.73
C ASN A 123 -8.38 12.42 -34.03
N LEU A 124 -9.45 13.01 -33.47
CA LEU A 124 -10.82 12.57 -33.72
C LEU A 124 -11.18 12.69 -35.21
N ARG A 125 -11.88 11.67 -35.73
CA ARG A 125 -12.35 11.60 -37.12
C ARG A 125 -13.72 10.95 -37.16
N ASP A 126 -14.65 11.51 -37.92
CA ASP A 126 -15.98 10.93 -38.12
C ASP A 126 -15.92 9.63 -38.96
N ILE A 127 -14.99 9.57 -39.92
CA ILE A 127 -14.79 8.38 -40.75
C ILE A 127 -13.60 7.59 -40.18
N PRO A 128 -13.78 6.31 -39.81
CA PRO A 128 -12.72 5.50 -39.24
C PRO A 128 -11.63 5.22 -40.29
N ASN A 129 -10.38 5.17 -39.85
CA ASN A 129 -9.26 4.92 -40.76
C ASN A 129 -9.33 3.48 -41.35
N ARG A 130 -9.28 3.36 -42.70
CA ARG A 130 -9.57 2.16 -43.50
C ARG A 130 -8.67 0.93 -43.28
N ASN A 131 -7.72 0.99 -42.36
CA ASN A 131 -6.83 -0.13 -42.05
C ASN A 131 -7.50 -1.23 -41.20
N ALA A 132 -8.69 -0.97 -40.64
CA ALA A 132 -9.48 -1.97 -39.91
C ALA A 132 -10.42 -2.75 -40.85
N ARG A 133 -9.87 -3.67 -41.66
CA ARG A 133 -10.66 -4.53 -42.58
C ARG A 133 -11.48 -5.64 -41.87
N THR A 134 -11.49 -5.68 -40.54
CA THR A 134 -12.18 -6.72 -39.75
C THR A 134 -12.73 -6.15 -38.43
N GLY A 135 -13.89 -6.65 -37.99
CA GLY A 135 -14.55 -6.30 -36.71
C GLY A 135 -15.81 -5.44 -36.86
N VAL A 136 -16.27 -4.88 -35.74
CA VAL A 136 -17.57 -4.19 -35.59
C VAL A 136 -17.82 -3.09 -36.64
N ILE A 137 -16.79 -2.34 -37.02
CA ILE A 137 -16.92 -1.26 -38.00
C ILE A 137 -17.28 -1.81 -39.39
N ALA A 138 -16.62 -2.90 -39.81
CA ALA A 138 -16.90 -3.55 -41.08
C ALA A 138 -18.27 -4.25 -41.08
N GLU A 139 -18.65 -4.87 -39.96
CA GLU A 139 -19.96 -5.50 -39.80
C GLU A 139 -21.10 -4.47 -39.87
N ILE A 140 -20.92 -3.29 -39.25
CA ILE A 140 -21.90 -2.18 -39.35
C ILE A 140 -22.00 -1.66 -40.78
N GLU A 141 -20.88 -1.51 -41.48
CA GLU A 141 -20.88 -1.05 -42.88
C GLU A 141 -21.58 -2.06 -43.81
N LEU A 142 -21.40 -3.36 -43.58
CA LEU A 142 -22.08 -4.44 -44.34
C LEU A 142 -23.58 -4.54 -44.04
N MET A 143 -23.99 -4.24 -42.81
CA MET A 143 -25.38 -4.31 -42.37
C MET A 143 -26.15 -3.00 -42.54
N LYS A 144 -25.49 -1.94 -43.02
CA LYS A 144 -26.07 -0.60 -43.13
C LYS A 144 -27.27 -0.61 -44.08
N GLN A 145 -28.42 -0.14 -43.59
CA GLN A 145 -29.63 0.08 -44.39
C GLN A 145 -30.00 1.56 -44.30
N ASP A 146 -30.29 2.20 -45.44
CA ASP A 146 -30.44 3.65 -45.54
C ASP A 146 -31.60 4.23 -44.69
N ASP A 147 -32.59 3.41 -44.33
CA ASP A 147 -33.76 3.82 -43.52
C ASP A 147 -33.70 3.36 -42.05
N LYS A 148 -32.57 2.79 -41.58
CA LYS A 148 -32.50 2.16 -40.24
C LYS A 148 -31.28 2.57 -39.44
N SER A 149 -31.55 3.14 -38.27
CA SER A 149 -30.51 3.61 -37.38
C SER A 149 -29.79 2.50 -36.60
N LEU A 150 -28.50 2.71 -36.31
CA LEU A 150 -27.62 1.80 -35.58
C LEU A 150 -28.08 1.62 -34.13
N PHE A 151 -28.44 2.71 -33.47
CA PHE A 151 -28.89 2.73 -32.08
C PHE A 151 -30.40 2.93 -31.96
N LYS A 152 -30.99 2.44 -30.87
CA LYS A 152 -32.42 2.58 -30.57
C LYS A 152 -32.90 4.04 -30.45
N ASN A 153 -31.99 4.97 -30.18
CA ASN A 153 -32.27 6.41 -30.05
C ASN A 153 -32.25 7.16 -31.39
N GLY A 154 -32.11 6.46 -32.53
CA GLY A 154 -32.09 7.07 -33.86
C GLY A 154 -30.73 7.69 -34.26
N GLN A 155 -29.67 7.48 -33.48
CA GLN A 155 -28.33 7.94 -33.83
C GLN A 155 -27.53 6.86 -34.57
N ASP A 156 -26.68 7.29 -35.51
CA ASP A 156 -25.85 6.41 -36.34
C ASP A 156 -24.35 6.57 -36.10
N ASN A 157 -23.94 7.61 -35.38
CA ASN A 157 -22.51 7.89 -35.18
C ASN A 157 -21.95 7.06 -34.00
N LEU A 158 -21.41 5.87 -34.33
CA LEU A 158 -20.73 4.99 -33.37
C LEU A 158 -19.57 5.70 -32.65
N GLY A 159 -18.80 6.53 -33.37
CA GLY A 159 -17.67 7.25 -32.80
C GLY A 159 -18.10 8.24 -31.71
N LEU A 160 -19.17 9.00 -31.97
CA LEU A 160 -19.75 9.93 -31.01
C LEU A 160 -20.34 9.21 -29.80
N TYR A 161 -21.03 8.09 -30.02
CA TYR A 161 -21.53 7.23 -28.93
C TYR A 161 -20.39 6.79 -28.01
N LEU A 162 -19.28 6.31 -28.57
CA LEU A 162 -18.11 5.86 -27.82
C LEU A 162 -17.48 6.99 -27.01
N LEU A 163 -17.36 8.17 -27.62
CA LEU A 163 -16.80 9.34 -26.95
C LEU A 163 -17.65 9.79 -25.76
N LYS A 164 -18.99 9.82 -25.91
CA LYS A 164 -19.92 10.14 -24.83
C LYS A 164 -19.81 9.15 -23.66
N LYS A 165 -19.75 7.84 -23.95
CA LYS A 165 -19.61 6.82 -22.89
C LYS A 165 -18.30 6.94 -22.10
N ILE A 166 -17.20 7.37 -22.74
CA ILE A 166 -15.90 7.52 -22.07
C ILE A 166 -15.85 8.84 -21.28
N TYR A 167 -16.17 9.97 -21.91
CA TYR A 167 -15.89 11.29 -21.35
C TYR A 167 -17.05 11.92 -20.56
N LEU A 168 -18.30 11.52 -20.80
CA LEU A 168 -19.45 11.98 -20.01
C LEU A 168 -19.83 10.98 -18.92
N GLU A 169 -19.77 9.69 -19.22
CA GLU A 169 -20.20 8.63 -18.29
C GLU A 169 -19.05 7.94 -17.57
N GLY A 170 -17.78 8.18 -17.95
CA GLY A 170 -16.63 7.62 -17.25
C GLY A 170 -16.51 6.09 -17.35
N LYS A 171 -17.03 5.48 -18.42
CA LYS A 171 -17.14 4.02 -18.54
C LYS A 171 -15.91 3.35 -19.13
N THR A 172 -15.63 2.15 -18.63
CA THR A 172 -14.57 1.27 -19.14
C THR A 172 -15.02 0.54 -20.41
N LEU A 173 -14.08 0.03 -21.21
CA LEU A 173 -14.40 -0.75 -22.42
C LEU A 173 -15.32 -1.97 -22.15
N LYS A 174 -15.21 -2.59 -20.97
CA LYS A 174 -16.09 -3.70 -20.57
C LYS A 174 -17.53 -3.24 -20.34
N GLU A 175 -17.72 -2.07 -19.73
CA GLU A 175 -19.03 -1.48 -19.47
C GLU A 175 -19.66 -0.97 -20.77
N ILE A 176 -18.87 -0.31 -21.61
CA ILE A 176 -19.28 0.13 -22.95
C ILE A 176 -19.81 -1.05 -23.77
N ASN A 177 -19.15 -2.21 -23.74
CA ASN A 177 -19.62 -3.39 -24.46
C ASN A 177 -20.96 -3.94 -23.93
N LYS A 178 -21.20 -3.88 -22.62
CA LYS A 178 -22.49 -4.28 -22.03
C LYS A 178 -23.61 -3.33 -22.45
N ASP A 179 -23.34 -2.03 -22.44
CA ASP A 179 -24.30 -1.02 -22.88
C ASP A 179 -24.54 -1.09 -24.37
N PHE A 180 -23.49 -1.27 -25.16
CA PHE A 180 -23.57 -1.43 -26.62
C PHE A 180 -24.55 -2.56 -26.99
N GLN A 181 -24.43 -3.73 -26.37
CA GLN A 181 -25.37 -4.84 -26.60
C GLN A 181 -26.84 -4.50 -26.28
N LYS A 182 -27.09 -3.58 -25.34
CA LYS A 182 -28.44 -3.14 -24.96
C LYS A 182 -28.97 -2.02 -25.86
N ASP A 183 -28.10 -1.12 -26.29
CA ASP A 183 -28.45 0.13 -26.97
C ASP A 183 -28.54 -0.03 -28.50
N ILE A 184 -27.95 -1.09 -29.06
CA ILE A 184 -28.05 -1.44 -30.48
C ILE A 184 -29.51 -1.72 -30.89
N SER A 185 -29.86 -1.25 -32.08
CA SER A 185 -31.15 -1.48 -32.72
C SER A 185 -31.39 -2.96 -33.06
N VAL A 186 -32.65 -3.37 -33.14
CA VAL A 186 -33.03 -4.76 -33.45
C VAL A 186 -32.46 -5.25 -34.79
N TYR A 187 -32.19 -4.32 -35.71
CA TYR A 187 -31.68 -4.59 -37.06
C TYR A 187 -30.17 -4.89 -37.13
N TYR A 188 -29.42 -4.56 -36.08
CA TYR A 188 -27.96 -4.73 -36.03
C TYR A 188 -27.55 -5.77 -34.96
N LYS A 189 -28.36 -6.82 -34.77
CA LYS A 189 -28.05 -7.91 -33.82
C LYS A 189 -26.89 -8.77 -34.32
N GLY A 190 -26.04 -9.22 -33.39
CA GLY A 190 -24.92 -10.12 -33.69
C GLY A 190 -23.59 -9.44 -33.99
N LEU A 191 -23.51 -8.11 -33.81
CA LEU A 191 -22.25 -7.37 -33.92
C LEU A 191 -21.22 -7.88 -32.90
N SER A 192 -19.96 -7.93 -33.35
CA SER A 192 -18.80 -8.19 -32.54
C SER A 192 -18.67 -7.19 -31.37
N PRO A 193 -17.95 -7.54 -30.29
CA PRO A 193 -17.65 -6.58 -29.23
C PRO A 193 -16.70 -5.49 -29.72
N ILE A 194 -16.88 -4.27 -29.22
CA ILE A 194 -16.00 -3.12 -29.41
C ILE A 194 -14.64 -3.43 -28.76
N LYS A 195 -13.58 -3.24 -29.53
CA LYS A 195 -12.19 -3.42 -29.08
C LYS A 195 -11.42 -2.10 -29.10
N TYR A 196 -10.19 -2.08 -28.57
CA TYR A 196 -9.35 -0.89 -28.60
C TYR A 196 -8.98 -0.46 -30.02
N GLU A 197 -8.93 -1.39 -30.97
CA GLU A 197 -8.74 -1.10 -32.39
C GLU A 197 -9.90 -0.26 -32.95
N THR A 198 -11.13 -0.51 -32.49
CA THR A 198 -12.32 0.28 -32.85
C THR A 198 -12.19 1.73 -32.37
N LEU A 199 -11.75 1.94 -31.12
CA LEU A 199 -11.53 3.28 -30.57
C LEU A 199 -10.40 4.03 -31.31
N SER A 200 -9.30 3.32 -31.57
CA SER A 200 -8.14 3.84 -32.31
C SER A 200 -8.52 4.26 -33.74
N ALA A 201 -9.41 3.52 -34.40
CA ALA A 201 -9.87 3.83 -35.76
C ALA A 201 -10.59 5.19 -35.85
N TYR A 202 -11.34 5.58 -34.82
CA TYR A 202 -11.97 6.90 -34.68
C TYR A 202 -11.05 7.96 -34.04
N GLY A 203 -9.82 7.59 -33.68
CA GLY A 203 -8.85 8.46 -32.99
C GLY A 203 -9.18 8.73 -31.52
N ILE A 204 -10.07 7.95 -30.91
CA ILE A 204 -10.50 8.10 -29.52
C ILE A 204 -9.46 7.45 -28.60
N LYS A 205 -9.00 8.22 -27.61
CA LYS A 205 -8.06 7.76 -26.58
C LYS A 205 -8.72 7.81 -25.20
N PHE A 206 -8.28 6.96 -24.30
CA PHE A 206 -8.58 7.15 -22.87
C PHE A 206 -7.64 8.23 -22.29
N PRO A 207 -8.03 8.88 -21.19
CA PRO A 207 -7.14 9.72 -20.40
C PRO A 207 -5.88 8.96 -19.92
N ASN A 208 -4.92 9.67 -19.34
CA ASN A 208 -3.68 9.05 -18.82
C ASN A 208 -4.00 7.85 -17.92
N ASN A 209 -3.29 6.74 -18.10
CA ASN A 209 -3.56 5.48 -17.40
C ASN A 209 -3.55 5.61 -15.86
N ALA A 210 -2.66 6.44 -15.30
CA ALA A 210 -2.58 6.63 -13.84
C ALA A 210 -3.84 7.36 -13.32
N PHE A 211 -4.20 8.48 -13.97
CA PHE A 211 -5.42 9.22 -13.69
C PHE A 211 -6.67 8.36 -13.90
N TRP A 212 -6.76 7.64 -15.02
CA TRP A 212 -7.94 6.85 -15.39
C TRP A 212 -8.21 5.72 -14.40
N LYS A 213 -7.17 5.02 -13.93
CA LYS A 213 -7.32 4.00 -12.89
C LYS A 213 -7.78 4.58 -11.55
N SER A 214 -7.24 5.74 -11.18
CA SER A 214 -7.65 6.47 -9.97
C SER A 214 -9.10 6.90 -10.07
N PHE A 215 -9.48 7.50 -11.20
CA PHE A 215 -10.83 7.96 -11.51
C PHE A 215 -11.86 6.81 -11.45
N ILE A 216 -11.59 5.67 -12.09
CA ILE A 216 -12.51 4.51 -12.03
C ILE A 216 -12.67 4.01 -10.59
N ALA A 217 -11.60 4.02 -9.79
CA ALA A 217 -11.64 3.54 -8.42
C ALA A 217 -12.38 4.48 -7.46
N THR A 218 -12.56 5.75 -7.82
CA THR A 218 -13.18 6.78 -6.96
C THR A 218 -14.48 7.35 -7.51
N ARG A 219 -14.89 7.02 -8.74
CA ARG A 219 -16.09 7.58 -9.39
C ARG A 219 -17.39 7.33 -8.63
N GLU A 220 -17.46 6.24 -7.85
CA GLU A 220 -18.62 5.83 -7.05
C GLU A 220 -18.49 6.26 -5.56
N ASP A 221 -17.35 6.82 -5.15
CA ASP A 221 -17.07 7.19 -3.76
C ASP A 221 -17.80 8.50 -3.34
N PHE A 222 -18.31 9.29 -4.30
CA PHE A 222 -18.85 10.63 -4.08
C PHE A 222 -20.32 10.75 -4.55
N PRO A 223 -21.32 10.39 -3.72
CA PRO A 223 -22.72 10.34 -4.13
C PRO A 223 -23.45 11.70 -4.10
N TYR A 224 -22.75 12.81 -3.94
CA TYR A 224 -23.33 14.16 -3.88
C TYR A 224 -22.94 15.00 -5.11
N GLU A 225 -23.75 16.01 -5.40
CA GLU A 225 -23.49 16.98 -6.48
C GLU A 225 -22.98 18.29 -5.88
N TYR A 226 -21.80 18.73 -6.31
CA TYR A 226 -21.15 19.96 -5.86
C TYR A 226 -21.51 21.14 -6.76
N LYS A 227 -21.95 22.27 -6.21
CA LYS A 227 -22.27 23.48 -6.99
C LYS A 227 -21.14 24.49 -6.87
N PRO A 228 -20.39 24.79 -7.96
CA PRO A 228 -19.32 25.77 -7.90
C PRO A 228 -19.86 27.18 -7.70
N ARG A 229 -19.11 28.03 -7.00
CA ARG A 229 -19.46 29.44 -6.75
C ARG A 229 -19.46 30.27 -8.04
N LYS A 230 -18.61 29.92 -9.00
CA LYS A 230 -18.55 30.53 -10.33
C LYS A 230 -19.07 29.53 -11.36
N VAL A 231 -20.11 29.92 -12.09
CA VAL A 231 -20.66 29.15 -13.22
C VAL A 231 -19.59 29.06 -14.31
N ILE A 232 -19.57 27.93 -15.05
CA ILE A 232 -18.77 27.83 -16.28
C ILE A 232 -19.18 28.97 -17.21
N ALA A 233 -18.19 29.73 -17.68
CA ALA A 233 -18.42 30.64 -18.79
C ALA A 233 -18.82 29.80 -20.02
N PRO A 234 -19.97 30.06 -20.65
CA PRO A 234 -20.37 29.31 -21.84
C PRO A 234 -19.27 29.47 -22.89
N ARG A 235 -18.81 28.34 -23.45
CA ARG A 235 -17.90 28.35 -24.59
C ARG A 235 -18.72 28.88 -25.77
N ASN A 236 -18.65 30.19 -26.00
CA ASN A 236 -19.48 30.89 -27.00
C ASN A 236 -19.64 30.03 -28.26
N ASN A 237 -20.90 29.73 -28.60
CA ASN A 237 -21.28 29.15 -29.88
C ASN A 237 -20.57 29.95 -30.97
N VAL A 238 -19.63 29.31 -31.66
CA VAL A 238 -19.00 29.88 -32.85
C VAL A 238 -20.04 29.85 -33.96
N SER A 239 -20.98 30.81 -33.90
CA SER A 239 -21.71 31.25 -35.08
C SER A 239 -20.68 31.83 -36.03
N ASN A 240 -20.72 31.39 -37.28
CA ASN A 240 -19.96 31.91 -38.40
C ASN A 240 -19.97 33.45 -38.40
N ASN A 241 -18.91 34.08 -37.89
CA ASN A 241 -18.58 35.44 -38.25
C ASN A 241 -17.06 35.59 -38.19
N ILE A 242 -16.52 35.86 -39.38
CA ILE A 242 -15.14 36.23 -39.63
C ILE A 242 -14.91 37.57 -38.94
N HIS A 243 -14.33 37.55 -37.74
CA HIS A 243 -13.65 38.70 -37.19
C HIS A 243 -12.21 38.33 -36.86
N LYS A 244 -11.32 39.19 -37.35
CA LYS A 244 -9.87 39.13 -37.21
C LYS A 244 -9.48 38.68 -35.80
N VAL A 245 -8.62 37.66 -35.76
CA VAL A 245 -7.79 37.38 -34.59
C VAL A 245 -7.03 38.66 -34.27
N GLU A 246 -7.48 39.39 -33.26
CA GLU A 246 -6.58 40.23 -32.51
C GLU A 246 -5.57 39.29 -31.88
N LYS A 247 -4.34 39.37 -32.39
CA LYS A 247 -3.18 38.78 -31.74
C LYS A 247 -3.15 39.40 -30.35
N THR A 248 -3.46 38.61 -29.32
CA THR A 248 -2.93 38.88 -27.99
C THR A 248 -1.43 39.05 -28.18
N ILE A 249 -0.95 40.26 -27.94
CA ILE A 249 0.47 40.56 -27.88
C ILE A 249 0.99 39.65 -26.77
N VAL A 250 1.73 38.62 -27.15
CA VAL A 250 2.54 37.86 -26.21
C VAL A 250 3.62 38.84 -25.77
N GLU A 251 3.48 39.40 -24.56
CA GLU A 251 4.55 40.15 -23.90
C GLU A 251 5.80 39.28 -23.92
N LYS A 252 6.92 39.83 -24.40
CA LYS A 252 8.14 39.06 -24.58
C LYS A 252 8.80 38.96 -23.21
N LYS A 253 8.78 37.82 -22.54
CA LYS A 253 9.50 37.74 -21.25
C LYS A 253 10.99 37.88 -21.50
N LYS A 254 11.65 38.68 -20.68
CA LYS A 254 13.07 39.04 -20.86
C LYS A 254 13.99 37.81 -20.88
N PHE A 255 13.64 36.78 -20.12
CA PHE A 255 14.42 35.54 -19.99
C PHE A 255 13.84 34.35 -20.77
N ASP A 256 12.87 34.54 -21.68
CA ASP A 256 12.26 33.45 -22.48
C ASP A 256 13.26 32.66 -23.33
N LYS A 257 14.45 33.23 -23.60
CA LYS A 257 15.52 32.61 -24.40
C LYS A 257 16.52 31.80 -23.56
N VAL A 258 16.45 31.88 -22.23
CA VAL A 258 17.37 31.17 -21.33
C VAL A 258 17.05 29.68 -21.39
N LYS A 259 18.05 28.85 -21.70
CA LYS A 259 17.85 27.40 -21.84
C LYS A 259 17.93 26.71 -20.48
N ASP A 260 17.20 25.62 -20.30
CA ASP A 260 17.19 24.87 -19.03
C ASP A 260 18.60 24.43 -18.57
N TRP A 261 19.54 24.17 -19.48
CA TRP A 261 20.92 23.82 -19.13
C TRP A 261 21.73 25.02 -18.59
N GLU A 262 21.37 26.25 -18.93
CA GLU A 262 21.99 27.47 -18.37
C GLU A 262 21.50 27.66 -16.93
N ILE A 263 20.22 27.39 -16.68
CA ILE A 263 19.63 27.37 -15.34
C ILE A 263 20.30 26.30 -14.46
N ASP A 264 20.58 25.12 -15.02
CA ASP A 264 21.31 24.05 -14.31
C ASP A 264 22.70 24.50 -13.85
N LYS A 265 23.45 25.19 -14.71
CA LYS A 265 24.77 25.74 -14.36
C LYS A 265 24.69 26.83 -13.29
N LEU A 266 23.64 27.66 -13.33
CA LEU A 266 23.39 28.70 -12.33
C LEU A 266 23.04 28.10 -10.96
N ALA A 267 22.18 27.08 -10.95
CA ALA A 267 21.82 26.34 -9.74
C ALA A 267 23.05 25.66 -9.12
N ASP A 268 23.88 24.99 -9.92
CA ASP A 268 25.12 24.37 -9.46
C ASP A 268 26.11 25.38 -8.86
N ALA A 269 26.23 26.56 -9.47
CA ALA A 269 27.11 27.61 -8.97
C ALA A 269 26.60 28.20 -7.64
N MET A 270 25.29 28.38 -7.50
CA MET A 270 24.63 28.82 -6.25
C MET A 270 24.81 27.81 -5.12
N ILE A 271 24.69 26.51 -5.41
CA ILE A 271 24.88 25.44 -4.42
C ILE A 271 26.34 25.39 -3.95
N LYS A 272 27.30 25.50 -4.88
CA LYS A 272 28.74 25.50 -4.58
C LYS A 272 29.21 26.77 -3.86
N GLY A 273 28.52 27.88 -4.02
CA GLY A 273 28.83 29.12 -3.32
C GLY A 273 28.28 29.20 -1.90
N MET A 274 27.41 28.26 -1.49
CA MET A 274 26.99 28.01 -0.10
C MET A 274 26.59 29.24 0.73
N GLY A 275 26.02 30.26 0.10
CA GLY A 275 25.54 31.47 0.77
C GLY A 275 26.49 32.66 0.73
N SER A 276 27.77 32.45 0.39
CA SER A 276 28.69 33.56 0.15
C SER A 276 28.44 34.18 -1.21
N GLN A 277 28.16 35.48 -1.24
CA GLN A 277 27.97 36.20 -2.51
C GLN A 277 29.25 36.21 -3.35
N GLU A 278 30.42 36.28 -2.71
CA GLU A 278 31.71 36.31 -3.40
C GLU A 278 32.09 34.95 -3.99
N GLU A 279 31.93 33.86 -3.23
CA GLU A 279 32.22 32.52 -3.73
C GLU A 279 31.24 32.13 -4.84
N THR A 280 29.96 32.46 -4.69
CA THR A 280 28.95 32.23 -5.72
C THR A 280 29.30 32.97 -7.01
N LYS A 281 29.66 34.26 -6.94
CA LYS A 281 30.14 35.04 -8.10
C LYS A 281 31.39 34.42 -8.74
N LYS A 282 32.33 33.87 -7.94
CA LYS A 282 33.52 33.17 -8.44
C LYS A 282 33.15 31.86 -9.16
N GLN A 283 32.23 31.06 -8.61
CA GLN A 283 31.78 29.80 -9.23
C GLN A 283 30.98 30.06 -10.51
N ILE A 284 30.12 31.07 -10.50
CA ILE A 284 29.36 31.51 -11.67
C ILE A 284 30.31 31.89 -12.83
N LYS A 285 31.36 32.67 -12.56
CA LYS A 285 32.38 33.03 -13.56
C LYS A 285 33.14 31.82 -14.11
N ARG A 286 33.35 30.77 -13.30
CA ARG A 286 34.01 29.52 -13.72
C ARG A 286 33.15 28.65 -14.64
N HIS A 287 31.82 28.74 -14.55
CA HIS A 287 30.90 27.90 -15.31
C HIS A 287 30.65 28.37 -16.77
N ASN A 288 31.33 29.43 -17.22
CA ASN A 288 31.35 29.94 -18.59
C ASN A 288 29.93 30.14 -19.18
N VAL A 289 29.02 30.70 -18.38
CA VAL A 289 27.67 31.10 -18.81
C VAL A 289 27.82 32.34 -19.69
N GLN A 290 27.33 32.28 -20.93
CA GLN A 290 27.60 33.28 -21.97
C GLN A 290 26.85 34.62 -21.75
N ASP A 291 25.77 34.62 -20.98
CA ASP A 291 24.88 35.78 -20.87
C ASP A 291 25.11 36.58 -19.57
N LYS A 292 25.74 37.76 -19.68
CA LYS A 292 26.05 38.64 -18.54
C LYS A 292 24.79 39.12 -17.80
N GLU A 293 23.64 39.17 -18.47
CA GLU A 293 22.40 39.68 -17.90
C GLU A 293 21.73 38.66 -16.96
N THR A 294 21.70 37.38 -17.34
CA THR A 294 21.18 36.30 -16.48
C THR A 294 22.01 36.15 -15.20
N LEU A 295 23.33 36.32 -15.31
CA LEU A 295 24.25 36.31 -14.16
C LEU A 295 24.00 37.49 -13.23
N GLY A 296 23.80 38.68 -13.79
CA GLY A 296 23.47 39.89 -13.02
C GLY A 296 22.13 39.74 -12.28
N PHE A 297 21.14 39.12 -12.93
CA PHE A 297 19.83 38.86 -12.35
C PHE A 297 19.89 37.91 -11.15
N VAL A 298 20.48 36.71 -11.32
CA VAL A 298 20.58 35.72 -10.24
C VAL A 298 21.45 36.24 -9.09
N ALA A 299 22.51 36.99 -9.38
CA ALA A 299 23.33 37.61 -8.34
C ALA A 299 22.60 38.71 -7.56
N LYS A 300 21.71 39.46 -8.21
CA LYS A 300 20.91 40.52 -7.59
C LYS A 300 19.87 39.96 -6.61
N TYR A 301 19.20 38.88 -7.00
CA TYR A 301 18.13 38.25 -6.20
C TYR A 301 18.60 37.00 -5.45
N MET A 302 19.92 36.86 -5.24
CA MET A 302 20.50 35.67 -4.62
C MET A 302 19.94 35.41 -3.22
N SER A 303 19.75 36.47 -2.43
CA SER A 303 19.26 36.35 -1.07
C SER A 303 17.83 35.82 -1.07
N GLU A 304 16.96 36.44 -1.87
CA GLU A 304 15.55 36.11 -2.01
C GLU A 304 15.34 34.71 -2.56
N ILE A 305 16.09 34.34 -3.62
CA ILE A 305 16.06 33.00 -4.21
C ILE A 305 16.45 31.96 -3.15
N ASN A 306 17.52 32.20 -2.37
CA ASN A 306 17.94 31.25 -1.36
C ASN A 306 16.98 31.16 -0.17
N SER A 307 16.38 32.26 0.28
CA SER A 307 15.36 32.24 1.33
C SER A 307 14.16 31.37 0.94
N VAL A 308 13.68 31.49 -0.30
CA VAL A 308 12.60 30.65 -0.83
C VAL A 308 13.03 29.18 -0.96
N VAL A 309 14.28 28.92 -1.40
CA VAL A 309 14.80 27.55 -1.50
C VAL A 309 14.92 26.88 -0.14
N LEU A 310 15.46 27.57 0.87
CA LEU A 310 15.62 27.04 2.22
C LEU A 310 14.28 26.73 2.90
N GLU A 311 13.25 27.53 2.60
CA GLU A 311 11.88 27.24 3.04
C GLU A 311 11.30 26.00 2.32
N LYS A 312 11.49 25.89 0.99
CA LYS A 312 11.04 24.72 0.20
C LYS A 312 11.70 23.40 0.61
N VAL A 313 12.95 23.42 1.04
CA VAL A 313 13.65 22.22 1.53
C VAL A 313 13.45 21.96 3.03
N HIS A 314 12.61 22.76 3.71
CA HIS A 314 12.36 22.67 5.15
C HIS A 314 13.65 22.67 5.98
N ALA A 315 14.61 23.54 5.65
CA ALA A 315 15.85 23.68 6.42
C ALA A 315 15.53 24.12 7.86
N SER A 316 16.32 23.67 8.84
CA SER A 316 16.14 24.10 10.23
C SER A 316 16.42 25.60 10.40
N ASP A 317 15.92 26.21 11.46
CA ASP A 317 16.08 27.65 11.66
C ASP A 317 17.55 28.03 11.92
N GLU A 318 18.34 27.15 12.55
CA GLU A 318 19.79 27.30 12.67
C GLU A 318 20.46 27.25 11.30
N MET A 319 20.00 26.38 10.39
CA MET A 319 20.54 26.26 9.04
C MET A 319 20.25 27.51 8.20
N LYS A 320 19.07 28.10 8.38
CA LYS A 320 18.70 29.37 7.75
C LYS A 320 19.54 30.52 8.30
N ASP A 321 19.79 30.55 9.61
CA ASP A 321 20.67 31.55 10.23
C ASP A 321 22.13 31.40 9.78
N PHE A 322 22.65 30.18 9.73
CA PHE A 322 23.99 29.89 9.19
C PHE A 322 24.16 30.35 7.75
N PHE A 323 23.11 30.21 6.93
CA PHE A 323 23.15 30.69 5.55
C PHE A 323 23.18 32.22 5.48
N GLU A 324 22.35 32.91 6.26
CA GLU A 324 22.29 34.38 6.29
C GLU A 324 23.59 34.99 6.83
N ASN A 325 24.25 34.31 7.75
CA ASN A 325 25.47 34.76 8.41
C ASN A 325 26.74 34.08 7.88
N TYR A 326 26.68 33.39 6.73
CA TYR A 326 27.73 32.49 6.24
C TYR A 326 29.13 33.12 6.22
N ASP A 327 29.24 34.37 5.74
CA ASP A 327 30.50 35.10 5.63
C ASP A 327 31.08 35.53 7.00
N THR A 328 30.28 35.47 8.08
CA THR A 328 30.70 35.77 9.46
C THR A 328 31.01 34.51 10.29
N LEU A 329 30.72 33.31 9.76
CA LEU A 329 30.98 32.05 10.45
C LEU A 329 32.46 31.70 10.52
N SER A 330 32.87 31.01 11.59
CA SER A 330 34.22 30.44 11.73
C SER A 330 34.44 29.29 10.75
N ASN A 331 35.71 28.97 10.45
CA ASN A 331 36.04 27.90 9.51
C ASN A 331 35.46 26.53 9.91
N SER A 332 35.46 26.21 11.21
CA SER A 332 34.86 24.96 11.71
C SER A 332 33.34 24.91 11.51
N GLN A 333 32.64 26.03 11.74
CA GLN A 333 31.20 26.13 11.47
C GLN A 333 30.89 25.99 9.98
N ARG A 334 31.71 26.58 9.10
CA ARG A 334 31.56 26.42 7.65
C ARG A 334 31.81 24.99 7.19
N GLU A 335 32.74 24.27 7.81
CA GLU A 335 32.99 22.85 7.53
C GLU A 335 31.83 21.96 7.98
N ILE A 336 31.25 22.22 9.15
CA ILE A 336 30.05 21.49 9.64
C ILE A 336 28.87 21.74 8.70
N PHE A 337 28.66 23.00 8.29
CA PHE A 337 27.63 23.37 7.32
C PHE A 337 27.86 22.68 5.97
N LYS A 338 29.10 22.65 5.48
CA LYS A 338 29.51 21.93 4.26
C LYS A 338 29.26 20.43 4.37
N ALA A 339 29.57 19.82 5.51
CA ALA A 339 29.38 18.39 5.75
C ALA A 339 27.89 18.03 5.76
N TYR A 340 27.05 18.83 6.38
CA TYR A 340 25.60 18.62 6.44
C TYR A 340 24.95 18.54 5.04
N TRP A 341 25.24 19.50 4.17
CA TRP A 341 24.66 19.51 2.81
C TRP A 341 25.23 18.43 1.88
N ASN A 342 26.37 17.83 2.26
CA ASN A 342 27.03 16.79 1.47
C ASN A 342 26.91 15.38 2.08
N SER A 343 26.41 15.24 3.31
CA SER A 343 26.29 13.96 4.01
C SER A 343 25.11 13.14 3.50
N ASP A 344 24.03 13.80 3.07
CA ASP A 344 22.84 13.13 2.52
C ASP A 344 22.65 13.41 1.01
N PRO A 345 22.78 12.38 0.15
CA PRO A 345 22.48 12.49 -1.28
C PRO A 345 21.06 12.97 -1.59
N GLN A 346 20.06 12.67 -0.74
CA GLN A 346 18.67 13.07 -0.95
C GLN A 346 18.47 14.57 -0.73
N ILE A 347 18.96 15.11 0.39
CA ILE A 347 18.89 16.55 0.70
C ILE A 347 19.63 17.36 -0.38
N LYS A 348 20.78 16.85 -0.84
CA LYS A 348 21.55 17.47 -1.93
C LYS A 348 20.76 17.52 -3.24
N ALA A 349 20.06 16.44 -3.60
CA ALA A 349 19.22 16.40 -4.79
C ALA A 349 18.01 17.33 -4.68
N GLN A 350 17.32 17.34 -3.53
CA GLN A 350 16.18 18.22 -3.28
C GLN A 350 16.56 19.69 -3.34
N ARG A 351 17.70 20.06 -2.72
CA ARG A 351 18.24 21.42 -2.80
C ARG A 351 18.56 21.84 -4.22
N SER A 352 19.10 20.93 -5.04
CA SER A 352 19.41 21.21 -6.44
C SER A 352 18.15 21.46 -7.28
N ILE A 353 17.13 20.62 -7.11
CA ILE A 353 15.82 20.77 -7.79
C ILE A 353 15.14 22.07 -7.34
N ALA A 354 15.05 22.31 -6.03
CA ALA A 354 14.43 23.51 -5.48
C ALA A 354 15.13 24.79 -5.96
N MET A 355 16.46 24.78 -6.08
CA MET A 355 17.26 25.89 -6.60
C MET A 355 16.93 26.18 -8.07
N LYS A 356 16.91 25.14 -8.91
CA LYS A 356 16.55 25.26 -10.33
C LYS A 356 15.15 25.84 -10.51
N ASP A 357 14.18 25.27 -9.81
CA ASP A 357 12.77 25.67 -9.93
C ASP A 357 12.54 27.10 -9.44
N THR A 358 13.27 27.52 -8.41
CA THR A 358 13.14 28.87 -7.85
C THR A 358 13.83 29.93 -8.73
N ILE A 359 15.00 29.62 -9.32
CA ILE A 359 15.61 30.51 -10.32
C ILE A 359 14.67 30.69 -11.52
N LYS A 360 14.07 29.61 -12.00
CA LYS A 360 13.11 29.64 -13.11
C LYS A 360 11.87 30.46 -12.75
N LEU A 361 11.30 30.25 -11.56
CA LEU A 361 10.18 31.05 -11.05
C LEU A 361 10.50 32.55 -11.02
N PHE A 362 11.68 32.94 -10.51
CA PHE A 362 12.10 34.34 -10.46
C PHE A 362 12.30 34.93 -11.87
N MET A 363 12.86 34.15 -12.81
CA MET A 363 13.05 34.60 -14.20
C MET A 363 11.71 34.73 -14.95
N ASP A 364 10.77 33.80 -14.71
CA ASP A 364 9.45 33.80 -15.35
C ASP A 364 8.55 34.91 -14.81
N ALA A 365 8.60 35.17 -13.50
CA ALA A 365 7.84 36.24 -12.84
C ALA A 365 8.41 37.62 -13.19
N TYR A 366 9.72 37.76 -13.47
CA TYR A 366 10.34 39.06 -13.79
C TYR A 366 9.74 39.77 -15.02
N GLY A 367 9.13 39.06 -15.96
CA GLY A 367 8.48 39.66 -17.13
C GLY A 367 9.46 40.45 -18.02
N GLU A 368 9.07 41.64 -18.49
CA GLU A 368 9.88 42.52 -19.36
C GLU A 368 10.91 43.37 -18.60
N ASP A 369 10.54 43.95 -17.45
CA ASP A 369 11.36 44.91 -16.70
C ASP A 369 11.40 44.69 -15.17
N GLY A 370 10.61 43.74 -14.65
CA GLY A 370 10.48 43.46 -13.21
C GLY A 370 9.53 44.41 -12.47
N ASN A 371 8.73 45.22 -13.16
CA ASN A 371 7.78 46.15 -12.53
C ASN A 371 6.33 45.62 -12.51
N ASN A 372 6.14 44.33 -12.86
CA ASN A 372 4.82 43.69 -12.79
C ASN A 372 4.45 43.30 -11.34
N ASP A 373 3.15 43.10 -11.11
CA ASP A 373 2.62 42.79 -9.78
C ASP A 373 3.06 41.38 -9.32
N GLU A 374 3.16 40.41 -10.23
CA GLU A 374 3.57 39.03 -9.94
C GLU A 374 5.00 38.95 -9.35
N PHE A 375 5.93 39.75 -9.85
CA PHE A 375 7.31 39.80 -9.37
C PHE A 375 7.42 40.57 -8.06
N LYS A 376 6.62 41.63 -7.87
CA LYS A 376 6.55 42.37 -6.60
C LYS A 376 5.99 41.47 -5.49
N ASP A 377 4.90 40.75 -5.75
CA ASP A 377 4.32 39.80 -4.81
C ASP A 377 5.32 38.69 -4.44
N LEU A 378 6.10 38.20 -5.41
CA LEU A 378 7.15 37.20 -5.16
C LEU A 378 8.30 37.75 -4.30
N LEU A 379 8.68 39.01 -4.51
CA LEU A 379 9.69 39.69 -3.69
C LEU A 379 9.18 39.95 -2.27
N ASP A 380 7.94 40.42 -2.14
CA ASP A 380 7.29 40.65 -0.85
C ASP A 380 7.16 39.35 -0.06
N TYR A 381 6.79 38.25 -0.73
CA TYR A 381 6.81 36.92 -0.15
C TYR A 381 8.21 36.55 0.35
N ALA A 382 9.24 36.67 -0.49
CA ALA A 382 10.62 36.33 -0.10
C ALA A 382 11.13 37.19 1.07
N HIS A 383 10.76 38.47 1.13
CA HIS A 383 11.12 39.38 2.22
C HIS A 383 10.34 39.10 3.50
N SER A 384 9.11 38.58 3.41
CA SER A 384 8.27 38.25 4.56
C SER A 384 8.70 36.99 5.32
N ILE A 385 9.44 36.06 4.69
CA ILE A 385 9.86 34.78 5.30
C ILE A 385 10.69 34.99 6.59
N LYS A 386 11.66 35.91 6.54
CA LYS A 386 12.56 36.17 7.68
C LYS A 386 11.86 36.80 8.90
N PRO A 387 11.11 37.90 8.79
CA PRO A 387 10.41 38.49 9.93
C PRO A 387 9.39 37.53 10.54
N LEU A 388 8.61 36.80 9.73
CA LEU A 388 7.66 35.80 10.21
C LEU A 388 8.33 34.65 10.97
N ARG A 389 9.54 34.24 10.56
CA ARG A 389 10.35 33.25 11.29
C ARG A 389 10.76 33.77 12.68
N ILE A 390 11.24 35.01 12.75
CA ILE A 390 11.69 35.63 14.01
C ILE A 390 10.51 35.81 14.98
N GLU A 391 9.33 36.15 14.49
CA GLU A 391 8.11 36.24 15.31
C GLU A 391 7.72 34.88 15.90
N ARG A 392 7.68 33.83 15.07
CA ARG A 392 7.43 32.45 15.55
C ARG A 392 8.43 31.99 16.62
N GLN A 393 9.71 32.31 16.44
CA GLN A 393 10.74 31.97 17.43
C GLN A 393 10.49 32.68 18.77
N LYS A 394 10.13 33.98 18.74
CA LYS A 394 9.83 34.74 19.96
C LYS A 394 8.60 34.19 20.68
N GLU A 395 7.58 33.77 19.95
CA GLU A 395 6.41 33.11 20.54
C GLU A 395 6.78 31.78 21.19
N HIS A 396 7.58 30.96 20.51
CA HIS A 396 8.10 29.71 21.05
C HIS A 396 8.92 29.94 22.34
N ASP A 397 9.85 30.89 22.33
CA ASP A 397 10.69 31.21 23.50
C ASP A 397 9.85 31.75 24.67
N LYS A 398 8.79 32.51 24.37
CA LYS A 398 7.83 32.98 25.39
C LYS A 398 7.08 31.82 26.02
N ILE A 399 6.58 30.88 25.21
CA ILE A 399 5.90 29.66 25.68
C ILE A 399 6.87 28.82 26.52
N GLN A 400 8.11 28.67 26.06
CA GLN A 400 9.15 27.93 26.80
C GLN A 400 9.46 28.60 28.15
N ALA A 401 9.55 29.93 28.20
CA ALA A 401 9.75 30.67 29.44
C ALA A 401 8.53 30.57 30.39
N GLU A 402 7.31 30.52 29.85
CA GLU A 402 6.09 30.27 30.63
C GLU A 402 6.12 28.86 31.24
N TYR A 403 6.54 27.84 30.48
CA TYR A 403 6.76 26.48 31.00
C TYR A 403 7.86 26.46 32.06
N ASP A 404 9.02 27.04 31.79
CA ASP A 404 10.14 27.07 32.73
C ASP A 404 9.78 27.78 34.03
N LYS A 405 8.90 28.79 33.98
CA LYS A 405 8.34 29.46 35.16
C LYS A 405 7.33 28.57 35.90
N LEU A 406 6.47 27.86 35.16
CA LEU A 406 5.53 26.89 35.73
C LEU A 406 6.27 25.75 36.45
N PHE A 407 7.36 25.24 35.86
CA PHE A 407 8.19 24.19 36.45
C PHE A 407 9.16 24.72 37.51
N GLY A 408 9.59 25.97 37.42
CA GLY A 408 10.39 26.67 38.43
C GLY A 408 9.63 26.87 39.73
N GLN A 409 8.31 27.13 39.69
CA GLN A 409 7.45 27.20 40.88
C GLN A 409 7.33 25.88 41.64
N PHE A 410 7.68 24.74 41.03
CA PHE A 410 7.78 23.45 41.71
C PHE A 410 9.17 23.17 42.30
N LYS A 411 10.17 24.05 42.07
CA LYS A 411 11.51 23.94 42.69
C LYS A 411 11.62 24.66 44.03
N ASP A 412 10.69 25.56 44.37
CA ASP A 412 10.71 26.31 45.64
C ASP A 412 10.16 25.51 46.85
N VAL A 413 9.99 24.19 46.73
CA VAL A 413 9.62 23.29 47.85
C VAL A 413 10.82 22.43 48.29
N SER A 414 12.04 22.93 48.18
CA SER A 414 13.22 22.22 48.71
C SER A 414 14.26 23.13 49.32
N ASP A 415 13.90 23.76 50.44
CA ASP A 415 14.87 24.16 51.46
C ASP A 415 15.09 22.98 52.42
N PHE A 416 16.15 22.20 52.19
CA PHE A 416 16.82 21.47 53.27
C PHE A 416 18.33 21.72 53.19
N PRO A 417 19.00 21.94 54.35
CA PRO A 417 20.34 22.52 54.37
C PRO A 417 21.40 21.53 53.92
N SER A 418 22.38 22.08 53.21
CA SER A 418 23.67 21.47 52.89
C SER A 418 24.35 20.88 54.12
N ASN A 419 24.58 19.56 54.14
CA ASN A 419 25.85 18.96 54.54
C ASN A 419 25.89 17.42 54.36
N GLN A 420 27.06 16.96 53.91
CA GLN A 420 27.62 15.58 53.97
C GLN A 420 27.37 14.64 52.77
N ALA A 421 28.31 14.71 51.84
CA ALA A 421 28.52 13.88 50.65
C ALA A 421 28.96 12.42 50.92
N ALA A 422 28.54 11.79 52.03
CA ALA A 422 28.96 10.42 52.38
C ALA A 422 27.84 9.36 52.22
N ASN A 423 26.59 9.76 51.99
CA ASN A 423 25.45 8.83 51.92
C ASN A 423 24.97 8.47 50.50
N GLN A 424 25.62 8.97 49.45
CA GLN A 424 25.16 8.75 48.07
C GLN A 424 25.40 7.31 47.57
N GLU A 425 26.43 6.59 48.02
CA GLU A 425 26.66 5.21 47.56
C GLU A 425 25.68 4.20 48.17
N ASN A 426 25.25 4.41 49.40
CA ASN A 426 24.25 3.55 50.05
C ASN A 426 22.84 3.86 49.55
N LEU A 427 22.49 5.13 49.31
CA LEU A 427 21.24 5.51 48.67
C LEU A 427 21.16 5.03 47.23
N VAL A 428 22.25 5.04 46.45
CA VAL A 428 22.25 4.51 45.08
C VAL A 428 22.15 2.98 45.07
N LYS A 429 22.69 2.28 46.07
CA LYS A 429 22.52 0.83 46.23
C LYS A 429 21.11 0.46 46.71
N GLU A 430 20.52 1.20 47.64
CA GLU A 430 19.11 1.03 48.05
C GLU A 430 18.13 1.43 46.95
N LEU A 431 18.40 2.50 46.20
CA LEU A 431 17.59 2.91 45.05
C LEU A 431 17.70 1.91 43.90
N LYS A 432 18.86 1.33 43.64
CA LYS A 432 19.01 0.25 42.66
C LYS A 432 18.29 -1.03 43.09
N LYS A 433 18.32 -1.37 44.38
CA LYS A 433 17.58 -2.50 44.94
C LYS A 433 16.06 -2.26 44.88
N ASN A 434 15.60 -1.04 45.18
CA ASN A 434 14.20 -0.63 45.08
C ASN A 434 13.73 -0.43 43.61
N LEU A 435 14.63 -0.15 42.67
CA LEU A 435 14.36 -0.11 41.22
C LEU A 435 14.30 -1.52 40.60
N GLU A 436 15.06 -2.47 41.13
CA GLU A 436 14.97 -3.88 40.72
C GLU A 436 13.73 -4.58 41.30
N ASP A 437 13.26 -4.17 42.48
CA ASP A 437 12.02 -4.65 43.11
C ASP A 437 10.74 -3.99 42.57
N SER A 438 10.84 -2.94 41.74
CA SER A 438 9.69 -2.18 41.20
C SER A 438 9.40 -2.45 39.71
N LYS A 439 9.50 -3.72 39.28
CA LYS A 439 9.01 -4.15 37.94
C LYS A 439 7.48 -4.08 37.75
N ASN A 440 6.70 -3.50 38.67
CA ASN A 440 5.24 -3.65 38.71
C ASN A 440 4.39 -2.40 38.98
N ILE A 441 4.89 -1.17 38.76
CA ILE A 441 4.03 0.02 38.83
C ILE A 441 3.58 0.39 37.41
N ARG A 442 2.52 -0.26 36.92
CA ARG A 442 1.78 0.24 35.76
C ARG A 442 0.94 1.44 36.21
N SER A 443 1.21 2.56 35.58
CA SER A 443 0.87 3.90 36.03
C SER A 443 -0.57 4.26 35.63
N TYR A 444 -1.53 4.09 36.54
CA TYR A 444 -2.88 4.62 36.40
C TYR A 444 -3.37 5.18 37.75
N SER A 445 -4.30 6.13 37.70
CA SER A 445 -4.94 6.74 38.87
C SER A 445 -6.46 6.63 38.76
N ILE A 446 -7.14 6.48 39.90
CA ILE A 446 -8.60 6.35 39.94
C ILE A 446 -9.19 7.68 40.42
N SER A 447 -10.04 8.28 39.58
CA SER A 447 -10.82 9.44 39.95
C SER A 447 -12.09 8.99 40.70
N LYS A 448 -12.04 8.98 42.04
CA LYS A 448 -13.18 8.53 42.87
C LYS A 448 -14.43 9.41 42.69
N SER A 449 -14.27 10.69 42.38
CA SER A 449 -15.37 11.64 42.21
C SER A 449 -16.11 11.49 40.89
N LYS A 450 -15.41 11.12 39.81
CA LYS A 450 -15.99 10.89 38.47
C LYS A 450 -16.21 9.43 38.12
N ARG A 451 -15.69 8.50 38.94
CA ARG A 451 -15.66 7.05 38.71
C ARG A 451 -15.01 6.69 37.36
N GLU A 452 -13.79 7.20 37.16
CA GLU A 452 -13.00 7.03 35.93
C GLU A 452 -11.59 6.53 36.23
N ILE A 453 -10.99 5.80 35.29
CA ILE A 453 -9.60 5.34 35.34
C ILE A 453 -8.76 6.23 34.43
N ASN A 454 -7.81 6.96 34.99
CA ASN A 454 -6.86 7.79 34.27
C ASN A 454 -5.56 7.01 34.08
N TYR A 455 -5.22 6.65 32.84
CA TYR A 455 -3.96 5.98 32.54
C TYR A 455 -2.83 7.01 32.40
N ASN A 456 -1.77 6.86 33.17
CA ASN A 456 -0.62 7.75 33.21
C ASN A 456 0.46 7.20 32.25
N GLY A 457 0.30 7.46 30.96
CA GLY A 457 1.22 7.00 29.91
C GLY A 457 0.55 6.93 28.54
N ASP A 458 1.30 6.49 27.53
CA ASP A 458 0.72 6.19 26.23
C ASP A 458 0.13 4.78 26.26
N LEU A 459 -1.20 4.72 26.42
CA LEU A 459 -1.97 3.49 26.46
C LEU A 459 -1.69 2.57 25.27
N THR A 460 -1.47 3.14 24.08
CA THR A 460 -1.25 2.35 22.86
C THR A 460 0.18 1.81 22.81
N GLU A 461 1.19 2.60 23.19
CA GLU A 461 2.58 2.13 23.22
C GLU A 461 2.82 1.10 24.33
N ASP A 462 2.22 1.27 25.51
CA ASP A 462 2.36 0.30 26.59
C ASP A 462 1.60 -1.00 26.27
N PHE A 463 0.43 -0.91 25.64
CA PHE A 463 -0.27 -2.08 25.12
C PHE A 463 0.57 -2.81 24.05
N LYS A 464 1.24 -2.07 23.15
CA LYS A 464 2.15 -2.66 22.16
C LYS A 464 3.28 -3.44 22.83
N LYS A 465 3.93 -2.85 23.85
CA LYS A 465 5.01 -3.51 24.60
C LYS A 465 4.51 -4.79 25.28
N GLU A 466 3.33 -4.75 25.90
CA GLU A 466 2.72 -5.92 26.52
C GLU A 466 2.40 -7.02 25.48
N LEU A 467 1.86 -6.66 24.32
CA LEU A 467 1.58 -7.64 23.28
C LEU A 467 2.88 -8.24 22.69
N LEU A 468 3.91 -7.42 22.49
CA LEU A 468 5.21 -7.87 22.00
C LEU A 468 5.92 -8.80 23.01
N SER A 469 5.81 -8.54 24.31
CA SER A 469 6.37 -9.40 25.35
C SER A 469 5.76 -10.80 25.30
N GLN A 470 4.48 -10.92 24.96
CA GLN A 470 3.79 -12.21 24.80
C GLN A 470 4.18 -12.95 23.51
N MET A 471 4.78 -12.26 22.53
CA MET A 471 5.14 -12.81 21.22
C MET A 471 6.66 -12.96 21.01
N HIS A 472 7.49 -12.80 22.04
CA HIS A 472 8.95 -12.74 21.92
C HIS A 472 9.57 -13.95 21.19
N LEU A 473 9.00 -15.16 21.34
CA LEU A 473 9.45 -16.38 20.62
C LEU A 473 8.90 -16.50 19.18
N LEU A 474 8.27 -15.46 18.63
CA LEU A 474 7.81 -15.45 17.24
C LEU A 474 8.74 -14.61 16.35
N PRO A 475 8.73 -14.80 15.01
CA PRO A 475 9.53 -13.98 14.10
C PRO A 475 9.17 -12.49 14.18
N ASP A 476 10.15 -11.59 14.10
CA ASP A 476 9.92 -10.15 14.30
C ASP A 476 9.02 -9.54 13.21
N ALA A 477 9.18 -10.02 11.97
CA ALA A 477 8.31 -9.63 10.86
C ALA A 477 6.86 -10.12 11.05
N PHE A 478 6.67 -11.27 11.71
CA PHE A 478 5.34 -11.76 12.09
C PHE A 478 4.76 -10.88 13.19
N GLN A 479 5.52 -10.59 14.24
CA GLN A 479 5.13 -9.72 15.35
C GLN A 479 4.64 -8.36 14.83
N GLY A 480 5.42 -7.69 13.98
CA GLY A 480 5.05 -6.39 13.41
C GLY A 480 3.76 -6.44 12.59
N ARG A 481 3.56 -7.50 11.80
CA ARG A 481 2.35 -7.66 10.98
C ARG A 481 1.11 -7.93 11.83
N TYR A 482 1.24 -8.80 12.83
CA TYR A 482 0.18 -9.14 13.75
C TYR A 482 -0.18 -7.93 14.62
N LEU A 483 0.81 -7.25 15.20
CA LEU A 483 0.63 -6.04 16.02
C LEU A 483 -0.13 -4.95 15.24
N LYS A 484 0.28 -4.69 13.99
CA LYS A 484 -0.40 -3.73 13.11
C LYS A 484 -1.85 -4.13 12.86
N TYR A 485 -2.12 -5.42 12.63
CA TYR A 485 -3.48 -5.91 12.40
C TYR A 485 -4.33 -5.80 13.67
N PHE A 486 -3.80 -6.26 14.80
CA PHE A 486 -4.48 -6.32 16.09
C PHE A 486 -4.90 -4.91 16.54
N ILE A 487 -3.99 -3.94 16.48
CA ILE A 487 -4.28 -2.54 16.88
C ILE A 487 -5.21 -1.84 15.89
N SER A 488 -5.18 -2.21 14.61
CA SER A 488 -6.09 -1.66 13.61
C SER A 488 -7.52 -2.21 13.69
N ASN A 489 -7.77 -3.21 14.54
CA ASN A 489 -9.08 -3.84 14.63
C ASN A 489 -10.04 -2.98 15.48
N PRO A 490 -11.23 -2.61 14.97
CA PRO A 490 -12.19 -1.77 15.69
C PRO A 490 -12.61 -2.29 17.08
N THR A 491 -12.55 -3.62 17.31
CA THR A 491 -12.89 -4.21 18.61
C THR A 491 -11.80 -3.99 19.66
N VAL A 492 -10.58 -3.63 19.24
CA VAL A 492 -9.43 -3.32 20.11
C VAL A 492 -9.43 -1.81 20.40
N ASN A 493 -10.48 -1.37 21.07
CA ASN A 493 -10.65 0.00 21.51
C ASN A 493 -9.81 0.31 22.77
N ASP A 494 -9.82 1.56 23.23
CA ASP A 494 -9.05 1.96 24.41
C ASP A 494 -9.50 1.25 25.69
N LYS A 495 -10.80 0.92 25.81
CA LYS A 495 -11.32 0.10 26.91
C LYS A 495 -10.66 -1.29 26.92
N TYR A 496 -10.51 -1.93 25.77
CA TYR A 496 -9.80 -3.22 25.66
C TYR A 496 -8.33 -3.09 26.05
N LYS A 497 -7.62 -2.10 25.51
CA LYS A 497 -6.19 -1.88 25.82
C LYS A 497 -5.98 -1.68 27.32
N LEU A 498 -6.82 -0.85 27.94
CA LEU A 498 -6.80 -0.58 29.37
C LEU A 498 -7.09 -1.86 30.18
N SER A 499 -8.09 -2.64 29.75
CA SER A 499 -8.46 -3.90 30.40
C SER A 499 -7.26 -4.86 30.45
N VAL A 500 -6.54 -5.02 29.34
CA VAL A 500 -5.35 -5.89 29.28
C VAL A 500 -4.22 -5.39 30.18
N LEU A 501 -4.03 -4.07 30.29
CA LEU A 501 -2.92 -3.50 31.04
C LEU A 501 -3.15 -3.49 32.57
N VAL A 502 -4.41 -3.37 33.00
CA VAL A 502 -4.79 -3.02 34.39
C VAL A 502 -5.67 -4.08 35.06
N SER A 503 -6.14 -5.11 34.35
CA SER A 503 -7.05 -6.16 34.90
C SER A 503 -6.60 -6.79 36.21
N ASP A 504 -5.29 -7.01 36.34
CA ASP A 504 -4.70 -7.76 37.45
C ASP A 504 -4.44 -6.87 38.67
N THR A 505 -4.50 -5.54 38.50
CA THR A 505 -4.13 -4.57 39.54
C THR A 505 -5.30 -3.71 39.99
N ILE A 506 -6.43 -3.72 39.28
CA ILE A 506 -7.58 -2.87 39.62
C ILE A 506 -8.35 -3.39 40.84
N GLN A 507 -8.82 -2.44 41.67
CA GLN A 507 -9.70 -2.72 42.80
C GLN A 507 -11.05 -3.25 42.32
N GLU A 508 -11.64 -4.17 43.09
CA GLU A 508 -12.88 -4.90 42.75
C GLU A 508 -14.06 -3.96 42.44
N GLU A 509 -14.13 -2.83 43.15
CA GLU A 509 -15.16 -1.78 43.03
C GLU A 509 -15.18 -1.08 41.66
N TYR A 510 -14.11 -1.18 40.87
CA TYR A 510 -13.95 -0.51 39.57
C TYR A 510 -13.78 -1.49 38.40
N LYS A 511 -13.96 -2.80 38.63
CA LYS A 511 -13.88 -3.83 37.57
C LYS A 511 -14.95 -3.67 36.49
N ASP A 512 -16.05 -2.98 36.77
CA ASP A 512 -17.11 -2.68 35.81
C ASP A 512 -16.69 -1.66 34.73
N LEU A 513 -15.66 -0.86 35.01
CA LEU A 513 -15.11 0.12 34.08
C LEU A 513 -14.21 -0.49 32.99
N ILE A 514 -13.75 -1.73 33.20
CA ILE A 514 -12.95 -2.50 32.23
C ILE A 514 -13.79 -3.66 31.66
N TYR A 515 -13.29 -4.34 30.64
CA TYR A 515 -13.88 -5.60 30.20
C TYR A 515 -13.54 -6.71 31.18
N SER A 516 -14.51 -7.60 31.40
CA SER A 516 -14.28 -8.84 32.12
C SER A 516 -13.29 -9.74 31.36
N LYS A 517 -12.73 -10.73 32.06
CA LYS A 517 -11.78 -11.67 31.45
C LYS A 517 -12.39 -12.41 30.25
N GLU A 518 -13.63 -12.86 30.38
CA GLU A 518 -14.34 -13.57 29.30
C GLU A 518 -14.56 -12.67 28.07
N GLU A 519 -14.86 -11.39 28.27
CA GLU A 519 -15.03 -10.42 27.18
C GLU A 519 -13.70 -10.12 26.47
N VAL A 520 -12.62 -9.92 27.25
CA VAL A 520 -11.27 -9.74 26.70
C VAL A 520 -10.88 -10.98 25.88
N ASP A 521 -11.12 -12.17 26.40
CA ASP A 521 -10.82 -13.43 25.72
C ASP A 521 -11.64 -13.57 24.42
N LYS A 522 -12.95 -13.25 24.45
CA LYS A 522 -13.82 -13.28 23.28
C LYS A 522 -13.37 -12.32 22.19
N ILE A 523 -13.00 -11.08 22.55
CA ILE A 523 -12.47 -10.10 21.60
C ILE A 523 -11.17 -10.63 20.99
N SER A 524 -10.25 -11.10 21.84
CA SER A 524 -8.94 -11.63 21.41
C SER A 524 -9.09 -12.81 20.45
N LEU A 525 -9.94 -13.77 20.78
CA LEU A 525 -10.27 -14.92 19.92
C LEU A 525 -10.87 -14.48 18.58
N GLY A 526 -11.78 -13.49 18.61
CA GLY A 526 -12.37 -12.92 17.40
C GLY A 526 -11.32 -12.28 16.48
N VAL A 527 -10.43 -11.46 17.05
CA VAL A 527 -9.33 -10.83 16.31
C VAL A 527 -8.37 -11.88 15.76
N ASN A 528 -7.98 -12.88 16.56
CA ASN A 528 -7.09 -13.96 16.14
C ASN A 528 -7.67 -14.77 14.99
N LYS A 529 -8.95 -15.15 15.09
CA LYS A 529 -9.66 -15.86 14.02
C LYS A 529 -9.69 -15.04 12.73
N SER A 530 -9.98 -13.74 12.84
CA SER A 530 -10.02 -12.84 11.68
C SER A 530 -8.64 -12.66 11.03
N PHE A 531 -7.57 -12.61 11.83
CA PHE A 531 -6.19 -12.57 11.33
C PHE A 531 -5.85 -13.84 10.56
N THR A 532 -6.23 -15.00 11.10
CA THR A 532 -5.99 -16.30 10.49
C THR A 532 -6.65 -16.46 9.14
N LEU A 533 -7.93 -16.11 9.05
CA LEU A 533 -8.68 -16.19 7.80
C LEU A 533 -8.11 -15.24 6.74
N LYS A 534 -7.60 -14.07 7.16
CA LYS A 534 -7.03 -13.08 6.25
C LYS A 534 -5.62 -13.42 5.78
N TYR A 535 -4.82 -14.06 6.63
CA TYR A 535 -3.40 -14.32 6.38
C TYR A 535 -2.98 -15.77 6.67
N PRO A 536 -3.61 -16.78 6.03
CA PRO A 536 -3.31 -18.20 6.30
C PRO A 536 -1.83 -18.53 6.06
N ASN A 537 -1.28 -18.08 4.92
CA ASN A 537 0.13 -18.34 4.55
C ASN A 537 1.15 -17.70 5.51
N VAL A 538 0.77 -16.59 6.16
CA VAL A 538 1.64 -15.90 7.13
C VAL A 538 1.79 -16.74 8.39
N ILE A 539 0.70 -17.36 8.84
CA ILE A 539 0.68 -18.24 10.01
C ILE A 539 1.36 -19.56 9.70
N THR A 540 1.05 -20.17 8.55
CA THR A 540 1.72 -21.41 8.12
C THR A 540 3.23 -21.23 8.04
N ALA A 541 3.72 -20.10 7.50
CA ALA A 541 5.14 -19.79 7.47
C ALA A 541 5.74 -19.58 8.87
N CYS A 542 4.99 -18.95 9.78
CA CYS A 542 5.41 -18.76 11.17
C CYS A 542 5.54 -20.10 11.90
N ASN A 543 4.50 -20.93 11.88
CA ASN A 543 4.50 -22.23 12.52
C ASN A 543 5.59 -23.12 11.93
N GLN A 544 5.75 -23.12 10.59
CA GLN A 544 6.81 -23.90 9.94
C GLN A 544 8.22 -23.48 10.38
N ALA A 545 8.47 -22.19 10.54
CA ALA A 545 9.76 -21.67 11.00
C ALA A 545 10.03 -22.04 12.46
N VAL A 546 9.01 -21.97 13.32
CA VAL A 546 9.11 -22.38 14.73
C VAL A 546 9.35 -23.89 14.83
N VAL A 547 8.63 -24.71 14.07
CA VAL A 547 8.83 -26.17 14.03
C VAL A 547 10.24 -26.52 13.57
N GLU A 548 10.78 -25.86 12.54
CA GLU A 548 12.15 -26.11 12.11
C GLU A 548 13.16 -25.79 13.22
N LEU A 549 13.00 -24.66 13.93
CA LEU A 549 13.87 -24.31 15.05
C LEU A 549 13.76 -25.32 16.20
N LEU A 550 12.53 -25.69 16.59
CA LEU A 550 12.30 -26.66 17.66
C LEU A 550 12.76 -28.07 17.28
N SER A 551 12.77 -28.41 15.99
CA SER A 551 13.25 -29.70 15.51
C SER A 551 14.74 -29.92 15.76
N ASP A 552 15.55 -28.85 15.80
CA ASP A 552 16.96 -28.95 16.17
C ASP A 552 17.12 -29.33 17.65
N LEU A 553 16.18 -28.89 18.51
CA LEU A 553 16.23 -29.08 19.96
C LEU A 553 15.59 -30.39 20.40
N LYS A 554 14.52 -30.80 19.72
CA LYS A 554 13.75 -32.01 19.98
C LYS A 554 13.50 -32.79 18.69
N PRO A 555 14.54 -33.39 18.09
CA PRO A 555 14.43 -34.05 16.79
C PRO A 555 13.42 -35.21 16.77
N ASN A 556 13.29 -35.94 17.88
CA ASN A 556 12.39 -37.09 17.99
C ASN A 556 10.91 -36.71 18.06
N GLU A 557 10.58 -35.48 18.49
CA GLU A 557 9.21 -34.98 18.59
C GLU A 557 8.83 -34.07 17.41
N ALA A 558 9.81 -33.70 16.56
CA ALA A 558 9.66 -32.70 15.50
C ALA A 558 8.49 -32.98 14.54
N SER A 559 8.29 -34.26 14.18
CA SER A 559 7.24 -34.69 13.26
C SER A 559 5.83 -34.43 13.81
N LYS A 560 5.65 -34.51 15.15
CA LYS A 560 4.37 -34.20 15.82
C LYS A 560 4.12 -32.70 15.89
N MET A 561 5.17 -31.89 15.92
CA MET A 561 5.06 -30.44 16.02
C MET A 561 4.42 -29.79 14.78
N LEU A 562 4.47 -30.45 13.60
CA LEU A 562 3.85 -29.93 12.37
C LEU A 562 2.33 -29.75 12.47
N PHE A 563 1.67 -30.51 13.34
CA PHE A 563 0.22 -30.48 13.53
C PHE A 563 -0.22 -29.50 14.63
N LEU A 564 0.74 -28.90 15.33
CA LEU A 564 0.46 -28.01 16.46
C LEU A 564 0.15 -26.58 15.98
N GLU A 565 -0.81 -25.97 16.67
CA GLU A 565 -1.11 -24.54 16.51
C GLU A 565 -0.02 -23.67 17.13
N THR A 566 -0.01 -22.37 16.79
CA THR A 566 1.03 -21.44 17.24
C THR A 566 1.15 -21.43 18.77
N ASP A 567 0.05 -21.40 19.53
CA ASP A 567 0.13 -21.40 21.00
C ASP A 567 0.63 -22.72 21.58
N GLN A 568 0.30 -23.84 20.96
CA GLN A 568 0.75 -25.16 21.37
C GLN A 568 2.26 -25.28 21.15
N LEU A 569 2.77 -24.77 20.02
CA LEU A 569 4.19 -24.65 19.75
C LEU A 569 4.90 -23.76 20.79
N MET A 570 4.27 -22.63 21.16
CA MET A 570 4.83 -21.71 22.15
C MET A 570 4.84 -22.31 23.56
N LYS A 571 3.79 -23.04 23.94
CA LYS A 571 3.75 -23.83 25.18
C LYS A 571 4.84 -24.89 25.18
N LEU A 572 5.02 -25.61 24.08
CA LEU A 572 6.05 -26.62 23.93
C LEU A 572 7.46 -26.02 24.02
N ALA A 573 7.69 -24.86 23.39
CA ALA A 573 8.95 -24.12 23.51
C ALA A 573 9.23 -23.74 24.97
N SER A 574 8.23 -23.22 25.69
CA SER A 574 8.38 -22.87 27.10
C SER A 574 8.64 -24.09 28.00
N LEU A 575 7.96 -25.21 27.76
CA LEU A 575 8.17 -26.48 28.47
C LEU A 575 9.55 -27.09 28.16
N ALA A 576 10.10 -26.82 26.97
CA ALA A 576 11.45 -27.20 26.59
C ALA A 576 12.53 -26.29 27.20
N GLY A 577 12.16 -25.32 28.06
CA GLY A 577 13.08 -24.40 28.72
C GLY A 577 13.53 -23.22 27.87
N LEU A 578 12.91 -23.00 26.70
CA LEU A 578 13.18 -21.85 25.84
C LEU A 578 12.32 -20.67 26.31
N ASN A 579 12.83 -19.98 27.32
CA ASN A 579 12.21 -18.74 27.81
C ASN A 579 12.62 -17.52 26.98
N ASP A 580 13.70 -17.62 26.21
CA ASP A 580 14.11 -16.63 25.21
C ASP A 580 14.99 -17.30 24.15
N PHE A 581 15.12 -16.68 22.98
CA PHE A 581 16.04 -17.14 21.94
C PHE A 581 17.33 -16.32 21.98
N ASP A 582 18.47 -17.01 21.86
CA ASP A 582 19.72 -16.31 21.63
C ASP A 582 19.71 -15.60 20.25
N ARG A 583 20.67 -14.71 20.03
CA ARG A 583 20.75 -13.92 18.79
C ARG A 583 20.84 -14.81 17.53
N VAL A 584 21.46 -15.99 17.63
CA VAL A 584 21.65 -16.91 16.50
C VAL A 584 20.36 -17.66 16.20
N GLN A 585 19.70 -18.21 17.21
CA GLN A 585 18.41 -18.87 17.13
C GLN A 585 17.34 -17.92 16.60
N LYS A 586 17.29 -16.68 17.10
CA LYS A 586 16.37 -15.65 16.64
C LYS A 586 16.62 -15.25 15.19
N ALA A 587 17.90 -15.10 14.78
CA ALA A 587 18.26 -14.83 13.39
C ALA A 587 17.84 -15.99 12.46
N LYS A 588 18.09 -17.24 12.86
CA LYS A 588 17.68 -18.44 12.13
C LYS A 588 16.15 -18.51 11.98
N LEU A 589 15.41 -18.24 13.05
CA LEU A 589 13.95 -18.18 13.03
C LEU A 589 13.44 -17.14 12.03
N ASN A 590 13.97 -15.92 12.08
CA ASN A 590 13.61 -14.84 11.19
C ASN A 590 13.93 -15.18 9.72
N GLN A 591 15.09 -15.81 9.47
CA GLN A 591 15.47 -16.25 8.13
C GLN A 591 14.53 -17.34 7.59
N SER A 592 14.31 -18.41 8.36
CA SER A 592 13.37 -19.49 7.98
C SER A 592 11.97 -18.94 7.72
N TYR A 593 11.50 -18.00 8.54
CA TYR A 593 10.21 -17.35 8.33
C TYR A 593 10.13 -16.61 6.99
N GLN A 594 11.15 -15.82 6.63
CA GLN A 594 11.20 -15.12 5.35
C GLN A 594 11.25 -16.09 4.15
N ASP A 595 11.96 -17.21 4.32
CA ASP A 595 12.04 -18.24 3.29
C ASP A 595 10.69 -18.92 3.05
N TYR A 596 9.96 -19.27 4.11
CA TYR A 596 8.64 -19.90 4.04
C TYR A 596 7.51 -18.94 3.65
N LEU A 597 7.68 -17.64 3.88
CA LEU A 597 6.71 -16.63 3.45
C LEU A 597 6.69 -16.49 1.92
N ARG A 598 7.81 -16.78 1.24
CA ARG A 598 7.93 -16.69 -0.21
C ARG A 598 7.45 -17.99 -0.88
N PRO A 599 6.48 -17.93 -1.81
CA PRO A 599 6.03 -19.13 -2.53
C PRO A 599 7.16 -19.75 -3.37
N ILE A 600 7.00 -21.02 -3.72
CA ILE A 600 7.93 -21.72 -4.62
C ILE A 600 7.60 -21.33 -6.06
N THR A 601 8.57 -20.75 -6.77
CA THR A 601 8.41 -20.33 -8.16
C THR A 601 9.30 -21.11 -9.13
N SER A 602 10.30 -21.84 -8.61
CA SER A 602 11.21 -22.66 -9.42
C SER A 602 10.48 -23.91 -9.91
N LYS A 603 10.37 -24.06 -11.24
CA LYS A 603 9.77 -25.25 -11.86
C LYS A 603 10.51 -26.54 -11.49
N GLU A 604 11.83 -26.46 -11.30
CA GLU A 604 12.64 -27.60 -10.91
C GLU A 604 12.27 -28.07 -9.49
N ASP A 605 12.18 -27.14 -8.55
CA ASP A 605 11.84 -27.42 -7.15
C ASP A 605 10.40 -27.94 -7.02
N ILE A 606 9.47 -27.35 -7.77
CA ILE A 606 8.08 -27.82 -7.84
C ILE A 606 8.02 -29.26 -8.35
N ASN A 607 8.76 -29.57 -9.42
CA ASN A 607 8.80 -30.92 -9.98
C ASN A 607 9.45 -31.93 -9.01
N LYS A 608 10.50 -31.52 -8.30
CA LYS A 608 11.13 -32.35 -7.24
C LYS A 608 10.12 -32.68 -6.15
N ILE A 609 9.41 -31.69 -5.61
CA ILE A 609 8.40 -31.91 -4.56
C ILE A 609 7.24 -32.79 -5.07
N ASN A 610 6.74 -32.54 -6.28
CA ASN A 610 5.70 -33.39 -6.89
C ASN A 610 6.16 -34.85 -6.99
N ASN A 611 7.41 -35.09 -7.40
CA ASN A 611 7.96 -36.44 -7.47
C ASN A 611 8.13 -37.06 -6.06
N MET A 612 8.53 -36.27 -5.06
CA MET A 612 8.60 -36.71 -3.67
C MET A 612 7.24 -37.20 -3.16
N LEU A 613 6.15 -36.44 -3.40
CA LEU A 613 4.79 -36.83 -3.01
C LEU A 613 4.34 -38.14 -3.69
N VAL A 614 4.57 -38.28 -4.99
CA VAL A 614 4.21 -39.50 -5.74
C VAL A 614 5.02 -40.72 -5.25
N ASN A 615 6.30 -40.54 -4.96
CA ASN A 615 7.16 -41.60 -4.44
C ASN A 615 6.76 -41.97 -3.00
N PHE A 616 6.41 -40.98 -2.18
CA PHE A 616 5.95 -41.19 -0.81
C PHE A 616 4.69 -42.05 -0.76
N VAL A 617 3.68 -41.74 -1.57
CA VAL A 617 2.46 -42.58 -1.67
C VAL A 617 2.80 -44.00 -2.11
N SER A 618 3.69 -44.15 -3.11
CA SER A 618 4.07 -45.48 -3.62
C SER A 618 4.75 -46.35 -2.55
N ASN A 619 5.52 -45.71 -1.65
CA ASN A 619 6.34 -46.38 -0.65
C ASN A 619 5.78 -46.23 0.79
N TYR A 620 4.53 -45.75 0.93
CA TYR A 620 3.95 -45.39 2.22
C TYR A 620 3.96 -46.57 3.20
N ASN A 621 4.33 -46.32 4.45
CA ASN A 621 4.34 -47.31 5.54
C ASN A 621 3.75 -46.67 6.81
N GLU A 622 2.66 -47.24 7.31
CA GLU A 622 1.86 -46.72 8.42
C GLU A 622 2.66 -46.45 9.71
N LYS A 623 3.82 -47.10 9.88
CA LYS A 623 4.75 -46.86 11.01
C LYS A 623 5.27 -45.41 11.11
N SER A 624 5.08 -44.57 10.09
CA SER A 624 5.45 -43.15 10.10
C SER A 624 4.37 -42.20 10.63
N SER A 625 3.14 -42.67 10.84
CA SER A 625 1.99 -41.76 10.95
C SER A 625 1.80 -41.21 12.36
N ASN A 626 1.80 -39.88 12.46
CA ASN A 626 1.45 -39.15 13.67
C ASN A 626 -0.05 -38.81 13.66
N GLU A 627 -0.77 -39.44 14.58
CA GLU A 627 -2.02 -38.99 15.22
C GLU A 627 -3.34 -38.90 14.41
N CYS A 628 -3.35 -38.85 13.07
CA CYS A 628 -4.61 -38.85 12.29
C CYS A 628 -4.85 -40.15 11.50
N ALA A 629 -5.50 -41.13 12.15
CA ALA A 629 -5.83 -42.42 11.55
C ALA A 629 -6.57 -42.31 10.21
N ASP A 630 -7.44 -41.30 10.04
CA ASP A 630 -8.17 -41.07 8.80
C ASP A 630 -7.24 -40.71 7.64
N ILE A 631 -6.29 -39.80 7.83
CA ILE A 631 -5.35 -39.38 6.77
C ILE A 631 -4.45 -40.55 6.39
N SER A 632 -3.93 -41.28 7.38
CA SER A 632 -3.10 -42.46 7.15
C SER A 632 -3.85 -43.53 6.35
N ALA A 633 -5.10 -43.81 6.73
CA ALA A 633 -5.96 -44.75 6.00
C ALA A 633 -6.27 -44.29 4.57
N LEU A 634 -6.47 -42.99 4.33
CA LEU A 634 -6.69 -42.46 2.99
C LEU A 634 -5.43 -42.53 2.11
N ILE A 635 -4.25 -42.29 2.67
CA ILE A 635 -2.97 -42.45 1.95
C ILE A 635 -2.71 -43.94 1.65
N GLU A 636 -2.99 -44.82 2.60
CA GLU A 636 -2.87 -46.27 2.40
C GLU A 636 -3.86 -46.77 1.36
N LEU A 637 -5.10 -46.28 1.39
CA LEU A 637 -6.12 -46.56 0.37
C LEU A 637 -5.65 -46.09 -1.02
N LEU A 638 -5.10 -44.87 -1.13
CA LEU A 638 -4.53 -44.36 -2.38
C LEU A 638 -3.40 -45.27 -2.89
N LYS A 639 -2.49 -45.69 -2.01
CA LYS A 639 -1.43 -46.64 -2.34
C LYS A 639 -1.99 -47.98 -2.83
N ALA A 640 -2.97 -48.55 -2.12
CA ALA A 640 -3.58 -49.83 -2.46
C ALA A 640 -4.31 -49.76 -3.81
N ASN A 641 -5.03 -48.67 -4.08
CA ASN A 641 -5.68 -48.45 -5.37
C ASN A 641 -4.66 -48.28 -6.49
N ILE A 642 -3.58 -47.50 -6.29
CA ILE A 642 -2.50 -47.39 -7.29
C ILE A 642 -1.83 -48.75 -7.56
N LYS A 643 -1.71 -49.61 -6.54
CA LYS A 643 -1.17 -50.96 -6.71
C LYS A 643 -2.12 -51.87 -7.49
N ALA A 644 -3.43 -51.74 -7.28
CA ALA A 644 -4.46 -52.48 -8.01
C ALA A 644 -4.62 -51.99 -9.46
N ASN A 645 -4.56 -50.68 -9.67
CA ASN A 645 -4.67 -50.01 -10.95
C ASN A 645 -3.50 -49.01 -11.16
N PRO A 646 -2.40 -49.44 -11.81
CA PRO A 646 -1.23 -48.60 -12.01
C PRO A 646 -1.47 -47.32 -12.83
N GLU A 647 -2.57 -47.23 -13.59
CA GLU A 647 -2.91 -46.01 -14.35
C GLU A 647 -3.26 -44.85 -13.42
N LEU A 648 -3.82 -45.13 -12.24
CA LEU A 648 -4.13 -44.12 -11.22
C LEU A 648 -2.89 -43.36 -10.75
N LYS A 649 -1.69 -43.95 -10.83
CA LYS A 649 -0.43 -43.24 -10.54
C LYS A 649 -0.21 -42.08 -11.50
N LYS A 650 -0.52 -42.28 -12.80
CA LYS A 650 -0.42 -41.23 -13.81
C LYS A 650 -1.45 -40.15 -13.57
N ASP A 651 -2.67 -40.53 -13.19
CA ASP A 651 -3.75 -39.56 -12.95
C ASP A 651 -3.52 -38.75 -11.67
N PHE A 652 -3.03 -39.37 -10.60
CA PHE A 652 -2.56 -38.66 -9.41
C PHE A 652 -1.40 -37.69 -9.74
N THR A 653 -0.42 -38.14 -10.55
CA THR A 653 0.69 -37.28 -10.99
C THR A 653 0.21 -36.09 -11.83
N LYS A 654 -0.75 -36.32 -12.75
CA LYS A 654 -1.38 -35.26 -13.55
C LYS A 654 -2.14 -34.30 -12.64
N LEU A 655 -2.90 -34.80 -11.67
CA LEU A 655 -3.65 -33.99 -10.73
C LEU A 655 -2.72 -33.05 -9.95
N LEU A 656 -1.62 -33.56 -9.38
CA LEU A 656 -0.61 -32.74 -8.70
C LEU A 656 -0.06 -31.61 -9.59
N ARG A 657 0.28 -31.93 -10.85
CA ARG A 657 0.86 -30.96 -11.79
C ARG A 657 -0.14 -29.92 -12.30
N TYR A 658 -1.34 -30.34 -12.70
CA TYR A 658 -2.32 -29.44 -13.31
C TYR A 658 -3.10 -28.61 -12.28
N SER A 659 -3.30 -29.13 -11.07
CA SER A 659 -3.90 -28.38 -9.97
C SER A 659 -2.99 -27.22 -9.50
N LYS A 660 -1.70 -27.28 -9.82
CA LYS A 660 -0.65 -26.40 -9.27
C LYS A 660 -0.66 -26.42 -7.75
N PHE A 661 -0.82 -27.62 -7.17
CA PHE A 661 -0.99 -27.78 -5.73
C PHE A 661 0.20 -27.22 -4.96
N VAL A 662 1.42 -27.64 -5.30
CA VAL A 662 2.65 -27.20 -4.61
C VAL A 662 2.83 -25.68 -4.69
N GLU A 663 2.51 -25.06 -5.82
CA GLU A 663 2.58 -23.61 -5.98
C GLU A 663 1.56 -22.87 -5.12
N LYS A 664 0.34 -23.41 -4.99
CA LYS A 664 -0.73 -22.84 -4.15
C LYS A 664 -0.52 -23.11 -2.66
N TYR A 665 0.17 -24.20 -2.32
CA TYR A 665 0.49 -24.61 -0.95
C TYR A 665 1.37 -23.59 -0.21
N GLY A 666 2.09 -22.75 -0.97
CA GLY A 666 2.92 -21.67 -0.44
C GLY A 666 4.35 -22.12 -0.10
N GLY A 667 5.10 -21.25 0.56
CA GLY A 667 6.54 -21.47 0.77
C GLY A 667 6.87 -22.56 1.78
N SER A 668 5.93 -23.01 2.61
CA SER A 668 6.17 -24.04 3.64
C SER A 668 6.62 -25.39 3.05
N ALA A 669 6.28 -25.69 1.80
CA ALA A 669 6.72 -26.90 1.11
C ALA A 669 8.24 -26.97 0.88
N LYS A 670 8.96 -25.83 0.98
CA LYS A 670 10.43 -25.77 0.85
C LYS A 670 11.17 -26.61 1.88
N ILE A 671 10.53 -26.92 3.02
CA ILE A 671 11.15 -27.77 4.05
C ILE A 671 11.55 -29.14 3.51
N LEU A 672 10.81 -29.66 2.52
CA LEU A 672 11.11 -30.94 1.87
C LEU A 672 12.45 -30.91 1.11
N LEU A 673 12.87 -29.73 0.65
CA LEU A 673 14.09 -29.53 -0.12
C LEU A 673 15.31 -29.23 0.77
N LYS A 674 15.12 -29.07 2.08
CA LYS A 674 16.21 -28.76 3.01
C LYS A 674 16.99 -30.03 3.39
N ASN A 675 18.32 -29.94 3.40
CA ASN A 675 19.21 -31.07 3.72
C ASN A 675 19.39 -31.27 5.22
N ASN A 676 19.20 -30.22 6.02
CA ASN A 676 19.37 -30.23 7.48
C ASN A 676 18.10 -30.68 8.23
N VAL A 677 17.12 -31.24 7.51
CA VAL A 677 15.84 -31.69 8.08
C VAL A 677 15.76 -33.20 8.05
N SER A 678 15.36 -33.82 9.16
CA SER A 678 15.23 -35.27 9.29
C SER A 678 14.20 -35.85 8.30
N GLU A 679 14.43 -37.08 7.88
CA GLU A 679 13.52 -37.76 6.95
C GLU A 679 12.13 -37.97 7.57
N ASP A 680 12.06 -38.22 8.89
CA ASP A 680 10.80 -38.33 9.63
C ASP A 680 9.98 -37.03 9.57
N LEU A 681 10.64 -35.87 9.67
CA LEU A 681 9.95 -34.58 9.55
C LEU A 681 9.48 -34.33 8.11
N LYS A 682 10.26 -34.76 7.10
CA LYS A 682 9.84 -34.69 5.69
C LYS A 682 8.65 -35.61 5.41
N ASN A 683 8.67 -36.82 5.94
CA ASN A 683 7.56 -37.78 5.81
C ASN A 683 6.28 -37.23 6.44
N ALA A 684 6.34 -36.72 7.67
CA ALA A 684 5.19 -36.08 8.31
C ALA A 684 4.69 -34.85 7.53
N LYS A 685 5.60 -34.06 6.94
CA LYS A 685 5.19 -32.94 6.07
C LYS A 685 4.50 -33.43 4.80
N MET A 686 4.95 -34.52 4.19
CA MET A 686 4.31 -35.10 3.01
C MET A 686 2.93 -35.68 3.35
N GLU A 687 2.77 -36.35 4.50
CA GLU A 687 1.45 -36.79 4.99
C GLU A 687 0.48 -35.61 5.14
N LEU A 688 0.92 -34.53 5.80
CA LEU A 688 0.13 -33.32 5.99
C LEU A 688 -0.25 -32.68 4.64
N MET A 689 0.71 -32.57 3.71
CA MET A 689 0.45 -32.05 2.36
C MET A 689 -0.54 -32.92 1.59
N LEU A 690 -0.48 -34.25 1.71
CA LEU A 690 -1.43 -35.15 1.05
C LEU A 690 -2.84 -35.04 1.64
N GLY A 691 -2.96 -34.93 2.97
CA GLY A 691 -4.24 -34.64 3.62
C GLY A 691 -4.85 -33.33 3.13
N ASP A 692 -4.06 -32.25 3.09
CA ASP A 692 -4.49 -30.95 2.56
C ASP A 692 -4.89 -31.04 1.08
N MET A 693 -4.17 -31.80 0.28
CA MET A 693 -4.50 -32.03 -1.13
C MET A 693 -5.85 -32.76 -1.27
N MET A 694 -6.07 -33.82 -0.49
CA MET A 694 -7.32 -34.57 -0.49
C MET A 694 -8.51 -33.70 -0.08
N SER A 695 -8.31 -32.80 0.88
CA SER A 695 -9.32 -31.83 1.32
C SER A 695 -9.58 -30.71 0.31
N GLN A 696 -8.58 -30.26 -0.43
CA GLN A 696 -8.75 -29.20 -1.45
C GLN A 696 -9.31 -29.71 -2.77
N TYR A 697 -8.99 -30.95 -3.15
CA TYR A 697 -9.36 -31.57 -4.43
C TYR A 697 -10.23 -32.80 -4.18
N VAL A 698 -11.24 -32.66 -3.32
CA VAL A 698 -12.12 -33.77 -2.89
C VAL A 698 -12.73 -34.47 -4.08
N ILE A 699 -13.21 -33.75 -5.09
CA ILE A 699 -13.92 -34.35 -6.24
C ILE A 699 -12.97 -35.28 -7.01
N GLU A 700 -11.81 -34.76 -7.40
CA GLU A 700 -10.81 -35.50 -8.18
C GLU A 700 -10.15 -36.62 -7.37
N MET A 701 -9.99 -36.45 -6.06
CA MET A 701 -9.43 -37.47 -5.18
C MET A 701 -10.44 -38.56 -4.85
N THR A 702 -11.71 -38.23 -4.66
CA THR A 702 -12.80 -39.23 -4.45
C THR A 702 -12.83 -40.21 -5.60
N ASP A 703 -12.66 -39.70 -6.83
CA ASP A 703 -12.57 -40.48 -8.05
C ASP A 703 -11.40 -41.48 -8.08
N ILE A 704 -10.27 -41.18 -7.45
CA ILE A 704 -9.12 -42.09 -7.37
C ILE A 704 -9.26 -43.05 -6.16
N LEU A 705 -9.79 -42.54 -5.05
CA LEU A 705 -9.94 -43.27 -3.79
C LEU A 705 -11.08 -44.29 -3.84
N SER A 706 -12.13 -44.03 -4.63
CA SER A 706 -13.27 -44.93 -4.78
C SER A 706 -13.06 -46.01 -5.83
N ASP A 707 -11.86 -46.23 -6.38
CA ASP A 707 -11.63 -47.13 -7.52
C ASP A 707 -11.90 -48.61 -7.18
N ASN A 708 -11.61 -49.04 -5.96
CA ASN A 708 -11.66 -50.46 -5.58
C ASN A 708 -12.42 -50.70 -4.28
N VAL A 709 -13.56 -51.41 -4.36
CA VAL A 709 -14.42 -51.73 -3.20
C VAL A 709 -13.71 -52.58 -2.16
N TYR A 710 -12.90 -53.55 -2.58
CA TYR A 710 -12.17 -54.41 -1.65
C TYR A 710 -11.22 -53.60 -0.77
N ASN A 711 -10.50 -52.64 -1.36
CA ASN A 711 -9.63 -51.73 -0.61
C ASN A 711 -10.44 -50.81 0.32
N LEU A 712 -11.60 -50.29 -0.13
CA LEU A 712 -12.50 -49.51 0.73
C LEU A 712 -12.98 -50.32 1.96
N GLU A 713 -13.32 -51.60 1.76
CA GLU A 713 -13.83 -52.47 2.82
C GLU A 713 -12.76 -52.93 3.80
N THR A 714 -11.52 -53.11 3.33
CA THR A 714 -10.42 -53.63 4.14
C THR A 714 -9.61 -52.55 4.84
N ILE A 715 -9.45 -51.38 4.22
CA ILE A 715 -8.59 -50.29 4.74
C ILE A 715 -9.43 -49.19 5.39
N LEU A 716 -10.46 -48.67 4.72
CA LEU A 716 -11.16 -47.48 5.17
C LEU A 716 -12.33 -47.77 6.12
N ARG A 717 -13.13 -48.81 5.84
CA ARG A 717 -14.29 -49.18 6.67
C ARG A 717 -13.98 -49.40 8.16
N PRO A 718 -12.84 -50.02 8.54
CA PRO A 718 -12.48 -50.18 9.96
C PRO A 718 -12.10 -48.88 10.66
N VAL A 719 -11.69 -47.85 9.90
CA VAL A 719 -11.13 -46.59 10.43
C VAL A 719 -12.18 -45.47 10.43
N SER A 720 -12.90 -45.29 9.31
CA SER A 720 -13.92 -44.25 9.16
C SER A 720 -15.13 -44.76 8.38
N SER A 721 -16.21 -45.03 9.12
CA SER A 721 -17.48 -45.48 8.54
C SER A 721 -18.12 -44.42 7.65
N GLU A 722 -18.00 -43.14 8.00
CA GLU A 722 -18.55 -42.02 7.24
C GLU A 722 -17.88 -41.89 5.86
N PHE A 723 -16.54 -41.84 5.81
CA PHE A 723 -15.82 -41.77 4.54
C PHE A 723 -16.02 -43.02 3.68
N TYR A 724 -16.10 -44.19 4.31
CA TYR A 724 -16.40 -45.43 3.61
C TYR A 724 -17.73 -45.36 2.84
N TYR A 725 -18.82 -44.93 3.48
CA TYR A 725 -20.13 -44.87 2.81
C TYR A 725 -20.14 -43.86 1.66
N LEU A 726 -19.48 -42.71 1.82
CA LEU A 726 -19.36 -41.69 0.78
C LEU A 726 -18.60 -42.21 -0.44
N LEU A 727 -17.44 -42.85 -0.23
CA LEU A 727 -16.64 -43.39 -1.34
C LEU A 727 -17.29 -44.62 -1.98
N LYS A 728 -17.97 -45.46 -1.20
CA LYS A 728 -18.71 -46.61 -1.74
C LYS A 728 -19.87 -46.17 -2.62
N GLN A 729 -20.64 -45.17 -2.19
CA GLN A 729 -21.71 -44.59 -3.02
C GLN A 729 -21.16 -44.05 -4.35
N LYS A 730 -19.99 -43.39 -4.33
CA LYS A 730 -19.34 -42.90 -5.54
C LYS A 730 -18.88 -44.03 -6.45
N HIS A 731 -18.29 -45.09 -5.90
CA HIS A 731 -17.92 -46.28 -6.66
C HIS A 731 -19.14 -46.89 -7.36
N ASP A 732 -20.24 -47.06 -6.64
CA ASP A 732 -21.46 -47.65 -7.18
C ASP A 732 -22.03 -46.78 -8.31
N GLN A 733 -22.08 -45.45 -8.14
CA GLN A 733 -22.51 -44.50 -9.18
C GLN A 733 -21.69 -44.51 -10.48
N ARG A 734 -20.45 -45.01 -10.46
CA ARG A 734 -19.61 -45.11 -11.65
C ARG A 734 -19.80 -46.40 -12.44
N ASN A 735 -20.30 -47.44 -11.77
CA ASN A 735 -20.45 -48.77 -12.36
C ASN A 735 -21.90 -49.07 -12.78
N TYR A 736 -22.84 -48.16 -12.48
CA TYR A 736 -24.16 -48.04 -13.10
C TYR A 736 -24.13 -46.98 -14.19
#